data_AF-A0A8H5C737-F1
#
_entry.id   AF-A0A8H5C737-F1
#
_cell.length_a   1.000
_cell.length_b   1.000
_cell.length_c   1.000
_cell.angle_alpha   90.00
_cell.angle_beta   90.00
_cell.angle_gamma   90.00
#
_symmetry.space_group_name_H-M   'P 1'
#
loop_
_entity.id
_entity.type
_entity.pdbx_description
1 polymer ?
#
loop_
_entity_poly.entity_id
_entity_poly.type
_entity_poly.pdbx_seq_one_letter_code
_entity_poly.pdbx_strand_id
1 'polypeptide(L)'
;MPSTQHNPRYHAVASRLPRLPRELVHEVFNDLTIQKILEILCNHNSPYLDECTTSHFKIGKLIPVEALPELKEYFTLYLRLCALCKADPHPHIAGLEHDAAYFLKLIKDRKKPADFTLLTKVAVIKKLDVYVPFLPALSLFFDGANASQGIPSRVYWDTNSPEGLRKIFELIDAAEVKLWAQKAGQLSRFADLLERYPNYIRTCCEKDETVRDQKHRIAYLRRQQAKMPAREILRNQFIARVVFAQKQFYLVPFDRVLRGFLKVLQRYPPAKLADWKGPLDDEEGASSEKIKQKKPSNRPHHTYPEQLKLVLDGFSTYYARSPSEEGGELPARVINTKYSLPGLRAHGGAAQPEFFIFHDHPTPRAMKKWEGILPFPEKEFVWLEAFLSLCEYMSGMQEEWSTGRSVTDYWKTHVGGPLRNKHGLSGKELRPSRFELGAVHFGYSRPRSISGLDPTRRPSDKLALLARSTVTEHLRVRQSLATVLPYTLAGRSHRKMSVTAPPSPNNTFELEDPIGYIAHGIYTPLSLCFDLPIGTTQGKITDKLVQGAERLSASFPWLAGQVVAAPDSQSQSVARRPKIIPSERTIRIIVKDYSKRAPLPSMADLKEAHFPSRMLDGTLLTSLTGAPHCFGDPDKDPCPVFFIQANFIDGGLILTFAGEHSAMDGQGLGAVMQLFSKACCDEGFTDEELRYGNRYRLDVVPVLDQEAYKLGPELEPLLVEAVPVVRMEFTVPARKSSSWVYVHFPSSSLKKLKSMTSASLTGVPYITSNDAISAFIWKAVSRVRSERAQTPGATSTFARAVDVRPHLSIPPSYPGVLSSHTYSTLSFTDISSKPLGHLASILRQALNPEDVPYTMRSLVTYIGLDPSNMSRIRYGAKLDLSKDIFFSLWTKIPCYDLHFGLGLGHPEAVSPGSL
;
A
#
# COMPACT_ATOMS: atom_id res chain seq x y z
N MET A 1 9.44 -14.82 29.38
CA MET A 1 8.11 -15.46 29.49
C MET A 1 8.34 -16.92 29.89
N PRO A 2 7.80 -17.43 31.01
CA PRO A 2 7.73 -18.87 31.16
C PRO A 2 6.76 -19.35 30.08
N SER A 3 7.25 -20.18 29.16
CA SER A 3 6.39 -20.97 28.31
C SER A 3 5.60 -21.89 29.24
N THR A 4 4.34 -21.57 29.51
CA THR A 4 3.37 -22.65 29.64
C THR A 4 3.54 -23.46 28.37
N GLN A 5 4.21 -24.61 28.44
CA GLN A 5 4.23 -25.58 27.35
C GLN A 5 2.77 -25.94 27.14
N HIS A 6 2.14 -25.23 26.20
CA HIS A 6 0.83 -25.59 25.75
C HIS A 6 1.05 -26.89 24.99
N ASN A 7 0.70 -28.01 25.61
CA ASN A 7 0.72 -29.29 24.92
C ASN A 7 -0.13 -29.12 23.66
N PRO A 8 0.43 -29.42 22.47
CA PRO A 8 -0.33 -29.35 21.24
C PRO A 8 -1.59 -30.21 21.34
N ARG A 9 -2.63 -29.83 20.60
CA ARG A 9 -3.83 -30.66 20.51
C ARG A 9 -3.46 -32.03 19.95
N TYR A 10 -4.12 -33.07 20.45
CA TYR A 10 -3.81 -34.47 20.14
C TYR A 10 -2.44 -34.99 20.65
N HIS A 11 -1.73 -34.25 21.51
CA HIS A 11 -0.42 -34.68 22.00
C HIS A 11 -0.41 -36.09 22.63
N ALA A 12 -1.42 -36.44 23.41
CA ALA A 12 -1.54 -37.79 24.00
C ALA A 12 -1.79 -38.89 22.95
N VAL A 13 -2.47 -38.56 21.85
CA VAL A 13 -2.75 -39.51 20.75
C VAL A 13 -1.49 -39.66 19.89
N ALA A 14 -0.94 -38.54 19.41
CA ALA A 14 0.22 -38.54 18.53
C ALA A 14 1.50 -39.09 19.18
N SER A 15 1.66 -38.98 20.51
CA SER A 15 2.79 -39.61 21.22
C SER A 15 2.65 -41.13 21.37
N ARG A 16 1.44 -41.68 21.18
CA ARG A 16 1.16 -43.12 21.29
C ARG A 16 1.04 -43.82 19.94
N LEU A 17 0.60 -43.12 18.88
CA LEU A 17 0.47 -43.68 17.53
C LEU A 17 1.77 -44.35 17.02
N PRO A 18 2.98 -43.82 17.24
CA PRO A 18 4.21 -44.47 16.81
C PRO A 18 4.54 -45.80 17.51
N ARG A 19 3.80 -46.17 18.57
CA ARG A 19 3.95 -47.45 19.27
C ARG A 19 3.05 -48.54 18.72
N LEU A 20 2.14 -48.20 17.83
CA LEU A 20 1.19 -49.13 17.22
C LEU A 20 1.79 -49.69 15.91
N PRO A 21 1.40 -50.90 15.49
CA PRO A 21 1.62 -51.39 14.14
C PRO A 21 0.98 -50.47 13.09
N ARG A 22 1.54 -50.47 11.87
CA ARG A 22 1.15 -49.57 10.77
C ARG A 22 -0.33 -49.72 10.41
N GLU A 23 -0.83 -50.94 10.45
CA GLU A 23 -2.21 -51.29 10.12
C GLU A 23 -3.19 -50.61 11.08
N LEU A 24 -2.87 -50.57 12.37
CA LEU A 24 -3.70 -49.88 13.37
C LEU A 24 -3.64 -48.36 13.23
N VAL A 25 -2.49 -47.80 12.83
CA VAL A 25 -2.39 -46.37 12.53
C VAL A 25 -3.22 -46.01 11.30
N HIS A 26 -3.25 -46.88 10.29
CA HIS A 26 -4.11 -46.70 9.12
C HIS A 26 -5.59 -46.72 9.48
N GLU A 27 -6.02 -47.66 10.34
CA GLU A 27 -7.40 -47.68 10.84
C GLU A 27 -7.76 -46.38 11.58
N VAL A 28 -6.88 -45.86 12.44
CA VAL A 28 -7.11 -44.56 13.09
C VAL A 28 -7.22 -43.44 12.05
N PHE A 29 -6.40 -43.44 11.00
CA PHE A 29 -6.45 -42.41 9.96
C PHE A 29 -7.72 -42.46 9.11
N ASN A 30 -8.37 -43.62 8.95
CA ASN A 30 -9.66 -43.73 8.26
C ASN A 30 -10.77 -42.90 8.94
N ASP A 31 -10.71 -42.74 10.26
CA ASP A 31 -11.73 -42.04 11.07
C ASP A 31 -11.44 -40.53 11.21
N LEU A 32 -10.36 -40.03 10.60
CA LEU A 32 -9.94 -38.65 10.71
C LEU A 32 -10.12 -37.88 9.40
N THR A 33 -10.53 -36.61 9.54
CA THR A 33 -10.49 -35.64 8.44
C THR A 33 -9.04 -35.35 8.05
N ILE A 34 -8.81 -34.99 6.78
CA ILE A 34 -7.48 -34.58 6.29
C ILE A 34 -6.86 -33.49 7.16
N GLN A 35 -7.63 -32.49 7.59
CA GLN A 35 -7.15 -31.43 8.50
C GLN A 35 -6.58 -31.97 9.83
N LYS A 36 -7.27 -32.92 10.47
CA LYS A 36 -6.83 -33.53 11.74
C LYS A 36 -5.57 -34.35 11.57
N ILE A 37 -5.46 -35.09 10.45
CA ILE A 37 -4.24 -35.83 10.11
C ILE A 37 -3.08 -34.85 9.97
N LEU A 38 -3.23 -33.79 9.18
CA LEU A 38 -2.19 -32.76 9.00
C LEU A 38 -1.82 -32.08 10.33
N GLU A 39 -2.78 -31.81 11.22
CA GLU A 39 -2.53 -31.26 12.55
C GLU A 39 -1.68 -32.21 13.42
N ILE A 40 -1.95 -33.52 13.39
CA ILE A 40 -1.14 -34.54 14.08
C ILE A 40 0.28 -34.58 13.50
N LEU A 41 0.42 -34.62 12.18
CA LEU A 41 1.72 -34.71 11.50
C LEU A 41 2.59 -33.48 11.78
N CYS A 42 2.02 -32.27 11.70
CA CYS A 42 2.78 -31.03 11.82
C CYS A 42 3.14 -30.69 13.27
N ASN A 43 2.27 -30.98 14.25
CA ASN A 43 2.57 -30.69 15.66
C ASN A 43 3.61 -31.63 16.28
N HIS A 44 3.74 -32.85 15.72
CA HIS A 44 4.59 -33.91 16.30
C HIS A 44 5.78 -34.29 15.44
N ASN A 45 5.74 -33.99 14.14
CA ASN A 45 6.79 -34.19 13.16
C ASN A 45 7.46 -35.58 13.25
N SER A 46 6.64 -36.64 13.31
CA SER A 46 7.11 -38.02 13.41
C SER A 46 7.32 -38.63 12.02
N PRO A 47 8.54 -39.07 11.66
CA PRO A 47 8.81 -39.70 10.36
C PRO A 47 7.96 -40.96 10.13
N TYR A 48 7.69 -41.72 11.20
CA TYR A 48 6.85 -42.91 11.13
C TYR A 48 5.40 -42.58 10.74
N LEU A 49 4.83 -41.48 11.25
CA LEU A 49 3.47 -41.07 10.88
C LEU A 49 3.41 -40.50 9.47
N ASP A 50 4.49 -39.85 9.00
CA ASP A 50 4.61 -39.43 7.61
C ASP A 50 4.59 -40.66 6.68
N GLU A 51 5.36 -41.71 7.00
CA GLU A 51 5.35 -42.97 6.25
C GLU A 51 3.97 -43.67 6.31
N CYS A 52 3.32 -43.68 7.46
CA CYS A 52 1.96 -44.21 7.59
C CYS A 52 0.97 -43.45 6.70
N THR A 53 1.13 -42.12 6.56
CA THR A 53 0.25 -41.28 5.73
C THR A 53 0.43 -41.60 4.25
N THR A 54 1.68 -41.71 3.77
CA THR A 54 1.97 -41.94 2.36
C THR A 54 1.72 -43.39 1.93
N SER A 55 1.90 -44.36 2.83
CA SER A 55 1.60 -45.78 2.58
C SER A 55 0.10 -46.12 2.69
N HIS A 56 -0.73 -45.23 3.22
CA HIS A 56 -2.16 -45.48 3.40
C HIS A 56 -2.92 -45.52 2.07
N PHE A 57 -3.71 -46.58 1.83
CA PHE A 57 -4.36 -46.83 0.53
C PHE A 57 -5.23 -45.68 -0.03
N LYS A 58 -6.01 -45.02 0.84
CA LYS A 58 -6.83 -43.84 0.45
C LYS A 58 -6.05 -42.53 0.49
N ILE A 59 -5.41 -42.22 1.62
CA ILE A 59 -4.74 -40.94 1.85
C ILE A 59 -3.50 -40.77 0.96
N GLY A 60 -2.68 -41.79 0.77
CA GLY A 60 -1.51 -41.73 -0.10
C GLY A 60 -1.82 -41.42 -1.57
N LYS A 61 -3.05 -41.74 -2.04
CA LYS A 61 -3.53 -41.33 -3.38
C LYS A 61 -3.88 -39.84 -3.45
N LEU A 62 -4.25 -39.24 -2.33
CA LEU A 62 -4.60 -37.82 -2.23
C LEU A 62 -3.40 -36.95 -1.84
N ILE A 63 -2.47 -37.50 -1.06
CA ILE A 63 -1.25 -36.86 -0.57
C ILE A 63 -0.06 -37.76 -0.92
N PRO A 64 0.49 -37.63 -2.14
CA PRO A 64 1.64 -38.42 -2.56
C PRO A 64 2.90 -38.03 -1.77
N VAL A 65 3.91 -38.92 -1.77
CA VAL A 65 5.16 -38.78 -0.99
C VAL A 65 5.86 -37.45 -1.30
N GLU A 66 5.82 -37.01 -2.55
CA GLU A 66 6.50 -35.83 -3.06
C GLU A 66 5.82 -34.53 -2.59
N ALA A 67 4.51 -34.57 -2.32
CA ALA A 67 3.71 -33.40 -1.94
C ALA A 67 3.65 -33.17 -0.42
N LEU A 68 3.80 -34.23 0.37
CA LEU A 68 3.66 -34.17 1.83
C LEU A 68 4.62 -33.16 2.51
N PRO A 69 5.91 -33.06 2.16
CA PRO A 69 6.83 -32.13 2.82
C PRO A 69 6.40 -30.67 2.67
N GLU A 70 6.05 -30.24 1.45
CA GLU A 70 5.60 -28.87 1.18
C GLU A 70 4.27 -28.55 1.88
N LEU A 71 3.32 -29.48 1.81
CA LEU A 71 2.04 -29.35 2.51
C LEU A 71 2.23 -29.18 4.02
N LYS A 72 3.13 -29.97 4.63
CA LYS A 72 3.48 -29.85 6.05
C LYS A 72 4.09 -28.49 6.37
N GLU A 73 4.91 -27.92 5.51
CA GLU A 73 5.48 -26.58 5.75
C GLU A 73 4.42 -25.48 5.77
N TYR A 74 3.54 -25.44 4.76
CA TYR A 74 2.42 -24.49 4.74
C TYR A 74 1.49 -24.70 5.94
N PHE A 75 1.16 -25.94 6.28
CA PHE A 75 0.25 -26.25 7.37
C PHE A 75 0.88 -25.94 8.73
N THR A 76 2.18 -26.15 8.91
CA THR A 76 2.92 -25.74 10.11
C THR A 76 2.89 -24.22 10.30
N LEU A 77 3.11 -23.46 9.21
CA LEU A 77 2.99 -22.01 9.24
C LEU A 77 1.55 -21.57 9.58
N TYR A 78 0.55 -22.25 9.01
CA TYR A 78 -0.86 -22.01 9.32
C TYR A 78 -1.17 -22.25 10.80
N LEU A 79 -0.70 -23.37 11.39
CA LEU A 79 -0.86 -23.67 12.81
C LEU A 79 -0.19 -22.61 13.70
N ARG A 80 0.99 -22.11 13.32
CA ARG A 80 1.66 -21.02 14.03
C ARG A 80 0.82 -19.75 14.02
N LEU A 81 0.22 -19.39 12.88
CA LEU A 81 -0.70 -18.25 12.76
C LEU A 81 -2.00 -18.46 13.58
N CYS A 82 -2.55 -19.67 13.59
CA CYS A 82 -3.70 -20.02 14.45
C CYS A 82 -3.37 -19.89 15.93
N ALA A 83 -2.22 -20.39 16.38
CA ALA A 83 -1.80 -20.28 17.78
C ALA A 83 -1.68 -18.83 18.28
N LEU A 84 -1.41 -17.89 17.37
CA LEU A 84 -1.42 -16.46 17.68
C LEU A 84 -2.86 -15.89 17.83
N CYS A 85 -3.86 -16.50 17.20
CA CYS A 85 -5.28 -16.12 17.23
C CYS A 85 -6.01 -16.76 18.43
N LYS A 86 -6.13 -16.06 19.57
CA LYS A 86 -6.82 -16.63 20.76
C LYS A 86 -8.34 -16.84 20.61
N ALA A 87 -9.00 -16.13 19.69
CA ALA A 87 -10.44 -16.26 19.47
C ALA A 87 -10.82 -17.59 18.81
N ASP A 88 -9.90 -18.13 17.99
CA ASP A 88 -10.01 -19.45 17.37
C ASP A 88 -8.60 -20.02 17.15
N PRO A 89 -8.02 -20.69 18.16
CA PRO A 89 -6.64 -21.17 18.10
C PRO A 89 -6.49 -22.44 17.24
N HIS A 90 -7.59 -22.94 16.66
CA HIS A 90 -7.62 -24.21 15.96
C HIS A 90 -7.51 -24.01 14.44
N PRO A 91 -6.93 -24.97 13.71
CA PRO A 91 -7.01 -24.94 12.27
C PRO A 91 -8.46 -25.11 11.82
N HIS A 92 -8.93 -24.21 10.97
CA HIS A 92 -10.22 -24.32 10.28
C HIS A 92 -10.04 -23.94 8.81
N ILE A 93 -9.93 -24.95 7.95
CA ILE A 93 -9.85 -24.84 6.50
C ILE A 93 -10.96 -25.72 5.97
N ALA A 94 -12.12 -25.13 5.67
CA ALA A 94 -13.33 -25.86 5.26
C ALA A 94 -13.07 -26.90 4.14
N GLY A 95 -12.14 -26.61 3.23
CA GLY A 95 -11.75 -27.53 2.15
C GLY A 95 -10.97 -28.78 2.59
N LEU A 96 -10.59 -28.91 3.87
CA LEU A 96 -9.84 -30.03 4.45
C LEU A 96 -10.63 -30.77 5.56
N GLU A 97 -11.87 -30.34 5.87
CA GLU A 97 -12.69 -30.87 6.96
C GLU A 97 -13.52 -32.10 6.57
N HIS A 98 -12.98 -32.91 5.67
CA HIS A 98 -13.58 -34.15 5.23
C HIS A 98 -12.55 -35.29 5.30
N ASP A 99 -13.04 -36.53 5.37
CA ASP A 99 -12.21 -37.73 5.32
C ASP A 99 -11.70 -38.01 3.89
N ALA A 100 -10.81 -38.99 3.76
CA ALA A 100 -10.24 -39.37 2.47
C ALA A 100 -11.29 -39.97 1.49
N ALA A 101 -12.37 -40.59 1.99
CA ALA A 101 -13.38 -41.22 1.15
C ALA A 101 -14.22 -40.17 0.39
N TYR A 102 -14.54 -39.05 1.05
CA TYR A 102 -15.22 -37.91 0.43
C TYR A 102 -14.46 -37.37 -0.79
N PHE A 103 -13.15 -37.13 -0.67
CA PHE A 103 -12.35 -36.58 -1.77
C PHE A 103 -12.19 -37.57 -2.93
N LEU A 104 -12.01 -38.86 -2.64
CA LEU A 104 -11.95 -39.89 -3.68
C LEU A 104 -13.27 -40.00 -4.47
N LYS A 105 -14.42 -39.83 -3.80
CA LYS A 105 -15.72 -39.74 -4.47
C LYS A 105 -15.81 -38.52 -5.38
N LEU A 106 -15.32 -37.37 -4.93
CA LEU A 106 -15.32 -36.12 -5.71
C LEU A 106 -14.51 -36.23 -7.02
N ILE A 107 -13.36 -36.91 -6.96
CA ILE A 107 -12.51 -37.20 -8.13
C ILE A 107 -13.24 -38.12 -9.11
N LYS A 108 -13.94 -39.15 -8.59
CA LYS A 108 -14.72 -40.10 -9.40
C LYS A 108 -15.88 -39.41 -10.14
N ASP A 109 -16.50 -38.41 -9.52
CA ASP A 109 -17.64 -37.65 -10.06
C ASP A 109 -17.25 -36.59 -11.12
N ARG A 110 -16.05 -36.71 -11.74
CA ARG A 110 -15.46 -35.79 -12.74
C ARG A 110 -15.32 -34.32 -12.26
N LYS A 111 -15.34 -34.08 -10.96
CA LYS A 111 -14.96 -32.76 -10.39
C LYS A 111 -13.44 -32.72 -10.19
N LYS A 112 -12.83 -31.55 -10.38
CA LYS A 112 -11.37 -31.32 -10.21
C LYS A 112 -10.92 -31.83 -8.83
N PRO A 113 -9.76 -32.53 -8.70
CA PRO A 113 -9.21 -32.92 -7.41
C PRO A 113 -8.93 -31.69 -6.52
N ALA A 114 -9.10 -31.85 -5.20
CA ALA A 114 -8.79 -30.80 -4.24
C ALA A 114 -7.26 -30.72 -4.05
N ASP A 115 -6.67 -29.58 -4.41
CA ASP A 115 -5.26 -29.29 -4.14
C ASP A 115 -5.11 -28.81 -2.69
N PHE A 116 -4.71 -29.71 -1.80
CA PHE A 116 -4.58 -29.42 -0.37
C PHE A 116 -3.46 -28.42 -0.07
N THR A 117 -2.39 -28.41 -0.87
CA THR A 117 -1.28 -27.45 -0.74
C THR A 117 -1.79 -26.05 -1.07
N LEU A 118 -2.51 -25.89 -2.18
CA LEU A 118 -3.14 -24.63 -2.57
C LEU A 118 -4.15 -24.14 -1.52
N LEU A 119 -5.02 -25.03 -1.02
CA LEU A 119 -6.00 -24.68 0.01
C LEU A 119 -5.34 -24.18 1.29
N THR A 120 -4.26 -24.84 1.73
CA THR A 120 -3.50 -24.45 2.93
C THR A 120 -2.76 -23.14 2.70
N LYS A 121 -2.10 -22.98 1.57
CA LYS A 121 -1.45 -21.73 1.16
C LYS A 121 -2.43 -20.56 1.17
N VAL A 122 -3.61 -20.70 0.58
CA VAL A 122 -4.64 -19.65 0.57
C VAL A 122 -5.08 -19.29 2.00
N ALA A 123 -5.20 -20.28 2.88
CA ALA A 123 -5.53 -20.04 4.28
C ALA A 123 -4.44 -19.27 5.04
N VAL A 124 -3.15 -19.56 4.78
CA VAL A 124 -2.00 -18.80 5.32
C VAL A 124 -2.04 -17.36 4.82
N ILE A 125 -2.17 -17.15 3.50
CA ILE A 125 -2.20 -15.83 2.89
C ILE A 125 -3.34 -14.99 3.50
N LYS A 126 -4.56 -15.53 3.60
CA LYS A 126 -5.70 -14.84 4.22
C LYS A 126 -5.43 -14.38 5.65
N LYS A 127 -4.70 -15.16 6.45
CA LYS A 127 -4.32 -14.76 7.81
C LYS A 127 -3.25 -13.67 7.79
N LEU A 128 -2.26 -13.76 6.89
CA LEU A 128 -1.25 -12.72 6.73
C LEU A 128 -1.82 -11.41 6.16
N ASP A 129 -2.85 -11.47 5.31
CA ASP A 129 -3.51 -10.31 4.72
C ASP A 129 -4.10 -9.35 5.77
N VAL A 130 -4.40 -9.86 6.99
CA VAL A 130 -4.83 -9.04 8.13
C VAL A 130 -3.78 -7.97 8.50
N TYR A 131 -2.49 -8.23 8.25
CA TYR A 131 -1.39 -7.32 8.54
C TYR A 131 -1.18 -6.24 7.49
N VAL A 132 -1.71 -6.40 6.27
CA VAL A 132 -1.47 -5.49 5.13
C VAL A 132 -1.71 -4.01 5.49
N PRO A 133 -2.83 -3.63 6.16
CA PRO A 133 -3.08 -2.24 6.53
C PRO A 133 -2.12 -1.67 7.59
N PHE A 134 -1.34 -2.53 8.25
CA PHE A 134 -0.42 -2.17 9.33
C PHE A 134 1.03 -2.14 8.87
N LEU A 135 1.34 -2.62 7.65
CA LEU A 135 2.71 -2.69 7.14
C LEU A 135 3.46 -1.36 7.22
N PRO A 136 2.89 -0.19 6.81
CA PRO A 136 3.60 1.08 6.89
C PRO A 136 4.05 1.43 8.32
N ALA A 137 3.21 1.15 9.32
CA ALA A 137 3.55 1.36 10.73
C ALA A 137 4.57 0.35 11.24
N LEU A 138 4.46 -0.92 10.85
CA LEU A 138 5.38 -1.98 11.24
C LEU A 138 6.78 -1.79 10.62
N SER A 139 6.86 -1.23 9.42
CA SER A 139 8.12 -0.94 8.74
C SER A 139 9.01 0.06 9.49
N LEU A 140 8.45 0.87 10.40
CA LEU A 140 9.23 1.79 11.24
C LEU A 140 10.07 1.09 12.33
N PHE A 141 9.88 -0.22 12.56
CA PHE A 141 10.56 -0.98 13.61
C PHE A 141 11.75 -1.82 13.11
N PHE A 142 12.26 -1.49 11.92
CA PHE A 142 13.49 -2.07 11.36
C PHE A 142 14.64 -1.07 11.53
N ASP A 143 15.62 -1.42 12.36
CA ASP A 143 16.82 -0.61 12.61
C ASP A 143 18.06 -1.26 11.99
N GLY A 144 19.01 -0.44 11.49
CA GLY A 144 20.37 -0.87 11.12
C GLY A 144 20.58 -1.32 9.67
N ALA A 145 21.64 -2.10 9.41
CA ALA A 145 22.04 -2.58 8.07
C ALA A 145 20.97 -3.38 7.29
N ASN A 146 19.87 -3.75 7.96
CA ASN A 146 18.70 -4.44 7.40
C ASN A 146 17.54 -3.48 7.03
N ALA A 147 17.70 -2.16 7.21
CA ALA A 147 16.69 -1.16 6.82
C ALA A 147 16.39 -1.16 5.31
N SER A 148 17.31 -1.69 4.49
CA SER A 148 17.14 -1.87 3.04
C SER A 148 16.18 -3.00 2.66
N GLN A 149 15.79 -3.91 3.58
CA GLN A 149 14.90 -5.02 3.27
C GLN A 149 13.42 -4.79 3.66
N GLY A 150 13.14 -3.96 4.68
CA GLY A 150 11.79 -3.60 5.12
C GLY A 150 10.83 -4.80 5.30
N ILE A 151 9.52 -4.54 5.43
CA ILE A 151 8.52 -5.57 5.11
C ILE A 151 8.10 -5.30 3.67
N PRO A 152 8.30 -6.24 2.72
CA PRO A 152 7.82 -6.07 1.36
C PRO A 152 6.32 -5.80 1.34
N SER A 153 5.87 -4.92 0.45
CA SER A 153 4.44 -4.76 0.19
C SER A 153 3.82 -6.10 -0.24
N ARG A 154 2.51 -6.27 -0.01
CA ARG A 154 1.75 -7.49 -0.26
C ARG A 154 1.93 -8.05 -1.68
N VAL A 155 2.09 -7.18 -2.68
CA VAL A 155 2.28 -7.54 -4.09
C VAL A 155 3.59 -8.28 -4.33
N TYR A 156 4.59 -8.07 -3.47
CA TYR A 156 5.94 -8.63 -3.61
C TYR A 156 6.19 -9.86 -2.73
N TRP A 157 5.16 -10.39 -2.07
CA TRP A 157 5.31 -11.59 -1.26
C TRP A 157 5.54 -12.80 -2.16
N ASP A 158 6.57 -13.58 -1.85
CA ASP A 158 6.70 -14.92 -2.43
C ASP A 158 5.64 -15.83 -1.78
N THR A 159 4.50 -15.91 -2.45
CA THR A 159 3.37 -16.75 -2.03
C THR A 159 3.46 -18.17 -2.57
N ASN A 160 4.41 -18.47 -3.47
CA ASN A 160 4.53 -19.78 -4.10
C ASN A 160 5.48 -20.72 -3.35
N SER A 161 6.29 -20.18 -2.43
CA SER A 161 7.12 -20.95 -1.51
C SER A 161 6.61 -20.86 -0.06
N PRO A 162 6.56 -21.98 0.69
CA PRO A 162 6.33 -21.94 2.13
C PRO A 162 7.38 -21.09 2.86
N GLU A 163 8.63 -21.14 2.39
CA GLU A 163 9.74 -20.37 2.96
C GLU A 163 9.59 -18.87 2.70
N GLY A 164 9.07 -18.50 1.52
CA GLY A 164 8.73 -17.12 1.19
C GLY A 164 7.72 -16.54 2.18
N LEU A 165 6.59 -17.22 2.38
CA LEU A 165 5.57 -16.81 3.34
C LEU A 165 6.06 -16.84 4.80
N ARG A 166 6.92 -17.81 5.16
CA ARG A 166 7.53 -17.91 6.48
C ARG A 166 8.41 -16.68 6.77
N LYS A 167 9.27 -16.28 5.85
CA LYS A 167 10.11 -15.08 5.97
C LYS A 167 9.27 -13.82 6.15
N ILE A 168 8.23 -13.65 5.34
CA ILE A 168 7.30 -12.52 5.48
C ILE A 168 6.67 -12.50 6.86
N PHE A 169 6.15 -13.65 7.32
CA PHE A 169 5.56 -13.75 8.65
C PHE A 169 6.56 -13.43 9.76
N GLU A 170 7.81 -13.89 9.66
CA GLU A 170 8.85 -13.64 10.66
C GLU A 170 9.25 -12.16 10.74
N LEU A 171 9.34 -11.47 9.59
CA LEU A 171 9.55 -10.02 9.54
C LEU A 171 8.41 -9.28 10.23
N ILE A 172 7.16 -9.67 9.93
CA ILE A 172 5.97 -9.08 10.54
C ILE A 172 5.92 -9.34 12.06
N ASP A 173 6.12 -10.58 12.51
CA ASP A 173 6.09 -10.93 13.96
C ASP A 173 7.22 -10.20 14.71
N ALA A 174 8.42 -10.08 14.11
CA ALA A 174 9.52 -9.35 14.72
C ALA A 174 9.20 -7.85 14.89
N ALA A 175 8.66 -7.22 13.85
CA ALA A 175 8.24 -5.81 13.90
C ALA A 175 7.10 -5.59 14.90
N GLU A 176 6.09 -6.48 14.89
CA GLU A 176 4.96 -6.43 15.81
C GLU A 176 5.44 -6.57 17.28
N VAL A 177 6.34 -7.52 17.56
CA VAL A 177 6.93 -7.70 18.89
C VAL A 177 7.66 -6.45 19.37
N LYS A 178 8.46 -5.80 18.51
CA LYS A 178 9.16 -4.56 18.87
C LYS A 178 8.20 -3.42 19.16
N LEU A 179 7.21 -3.21 18.29
CA LEU A 179 6.15 -2.22 18.45
C LEU A 179 5.47 -2.35 19.82
N TRP A 180 5.02 -3.56 20.17
CA TRP A 180 4.32 -3.78 21.44
C TRP A 180 5.24 -3.73 22.65
N ALA A 181 6.49 -4.16 22.53
CA ALA A 181 7.48 -4.02 23.59
C ALA A 181 7.74 -2.54 23.93
N GLN A 182 7.88 -1.68 22.92
CA GLN A 182 8.04 -0.25 23.12
C GLN A 182 6.81 0.37 23.79
N LYS A 183 5.60 0.03 23.32
CA LYS A 183 4.35 0.51 23.94
C LYS A 183 4.19 0.04 25.38
N ALA A 184 4.56 -1.21 25.69
CA ALA A 184 4.53 -1.73 27.05
C ALA A 184 5.50 -0.96 27.97
N GLY A 185 6.71 -0.67 27.49
CA GLY A 185 7.67 0.17 28.19
C GLY A 185 7.13 1.58 28.46
N GLN A 186 6.48 2.19 27.47
CA GLN A 186 5.87 3.51 27.60
C GLN A 186 4.71 3.54 28.60
N LEU A 187 3.85 2.52 28.60
CA LEU A 187 2.78 2.39 29.60
C LEU A 187 3.33 2.28 31.03
N SER A 188 4.46 1.56 31.20
CA SER A 188 5.17 1.52 32.47
C SER A 188 5.64 2.90 32.88
N ARG A 189 6.38 3.60 31.99
CA ARG A 189 6.91 4.94 32.27
C ARG A 189 5.82 5.95 32.57
N PHE A 190 4.69 5.90 31.86
CA PHE A 190 3.55 6.77 32.18
C PHE A 190 3.02 6.53 33.60
N ALA A 191 2.91 5.28 34.03
CA ALA A 191 2.50 4.95 35.38
C ALA A 191 3.53 5.39 36.43
N ASP A 192 4.82 5.16 36.17
CA ASP A 192 5.94 5.57 37.04
C ASP A 192 5.96 7.09 37.24
N LEU A 193 5.75 7.87 36.17
CA LEU A 193 5.71 9.33 36.22
C LEU A 193 4.52 9.84 37.04
N LEU A 194 3.31 9.32 36.81
CA LEU A 194 2.10 9.71 37.57
C LEU A 194 2.24 9.39 39.07
N GLU A 195 2.90 8.29 39.40
CA GLU A 195 3.17 7.88 40.78
C GLU A 195 4.20 8.81 41.47
N ARG A 196 5.25 9.22 40.76
CA ARG A 196 6.29 10.10 41.28
C ARG A 196 5.87 11.57 41.37
N TYR A 197 5.04 12.03 40.43
CA TYR A 197 4.69 13.46 40.26
C TYR A 197 3.16 13.72 40.24
N PRO A 198 2.37 13.24 41.22
CA PRO A 198 0.90 13.29 41.18
C PRO A 198 0.31 14.70 41.19
N ASN A 199 1.06 15.68 41.71
CA ASN A 199 0.65 17.09 41.76
C ASN A 199 1.11 17.89 40.53
N TYR A 200 1.95 17.33 39.67
CA TYR A 200 2.61 18.09 38.59
C TYR A 200 2.09 17.72 37.21
N ILE A 201 1.58 16.50 37.02
CA ILE A 201 1.13 15.99 35.72
C ILE A 201 -0.25 15.36 35.79
N ARG A 202 -0.93 15.37 34.64
CA ARG A 202 -2.24 14.77 34.42
C ARG A 202 -2.32 14.13 33.04
N THR A 203 -3.41 13.42 32.77
CA THR A 203 -3.66 12.90 31.41
C THR A 203 -4.22 14.01 30.50
N CYS A 204 -3.88 13.98 29.21
CA CYS A 204 -4.38 14.95 28.23
C CYS A 204 -5.91 14.93 28.05
N CYS A 205 -6.58 13.89 28.54
CA CYS A 205 -8.03 13.72 28.45
C CYS A 205 -8.80 14.35 29.64
N GLU A 206 -8.10 14.87 30.64
CA GLU A 206 -8.71 15.53 31.79
C GLU A 206 -9.00 16.99 31.45
N LYS A 207 -10.26 17.41 31.64
CA LYS A 207 -10.70 18.80 31.39
C LYS A 207 -10.55 19.72 32.60
N ASP A 208 -10.27 19.15 33.77
CA ASP A 208 -10.23 19.84 35.06
C ASP A 208 -8.79 19.88 35.58
N GLU A 209 -8.37 21.03 36.10
CA GLU A 209 -7.04 21.28 36.69
C GLU A 209 -6.94 20.86 38.16
N THR A 210 -8.03 20.36 38.76
CA THR A 210 -8.02 19.86 40.14
C THR A 210 -7.12 18.63 40.30
N VAL A 211 -6.37 18.59 41.42
CA VAL A 211 -5.61 17.39 41.80
C VAL A 211 -6.58 16.31 42.24
N ARG A 212 -6.53 15.16 41.59
CA ARG A 212 -7.36 13.98 41.90
C ARG A 212 -6.47 12.78 42.24
N ASP A 213 -7.03 11.79 42.94
CA ASP A 213 -6.33 10.52 43.18
C ASP A 213 -6.14 9.76 41.85
N GLN A 214 -4.88 9.71 41.40
CA GLN A 214 -4.47 9.09 40.13
C GLN A 214 -4.29 7.57 40.22
N LYS A 215 -4.49 6.93 41.39
CA LYS A 215 -4.32 5.47 41.58
C LYS A 215 -5.07 4.63 40.56
N HIS A 216 -6.30 5.02 40.23
CA HIS A 216 -7.11 4.29 39.25
C HIS A 216 -6.50 4.32 37.84
N ARG A 217 -5.82 5.42 37.45
CA ARG A 217 -5.12 5.55 36.17
C ARG A 217 -3.82 4.76 36.16
N ILE A 218 -3.06 4.83 37.24
CA ILE A 218 -1.84 4.03 37.42
C ILE A 218 -2.19 2.54 37.30
N ALA A 219 -3.21 2.08 38.03
CA ALA A 219 -3.69 0.70 37.95
C ALA A 219 -4.17 0.33 36.54
N TYR A 220 -4.87 1.24 35.84
CA TYR A 220 -5.27 1.03 34.46
C TYR A 220 -4.06 0.84 33.53
N LEU A 221 -3.06 1.73 33.59
CA LEU A 221 -1.86 1.68 32.74
C LEU A 221 -1.06 0.39 32.98
N ARG A 222 -0.82 0.02 34.24
CA ARG A 222 -0.14 -1.25 34.60
C ARG A 222 -0.93 -2.46 34.12
N ARG A 223 -2.27 -2.43 34.23
CA ARG A 223 -3.13 -3.51 33.70
C ARG A 223 -3.07 -3.60 32.18
N GLN A 224 -2.97 -2.47 31.46
CA GLN A 224 -2.79 -2.51 30.01
C GLN A 224 -1.40 -3.04 29.63
N GLN A 225 -0.33 -2.57 30.30
CA GLN A 225 1.04 -3.05 30.13
C GLN A 225 1.11 -4.58 30.26
N ALA A 226 0.51 -5.14 31.33
CA ALA A 226 0.52 -6.57 31.58
C ALA A 226 -0.18 -7.41 30.49
N LYS A 227 -1.09 -6.80 29.71
CA LYS A 227 -1.81 -7.46 28.61
C LYS A 227 -1.10 -7.32 27.26
N MET A 228 -0.22 -6.35 27.11
CA MET A 228 0.47 -5.97 25.87
C MET A 228 1.52 -6.96 25.31
N PRO A 229 2.01 -8.01 26.01
CA PRO A 229 2.83 -9.04 25.33
C PRO A 229 2.05 -9.97 24.37
N ALA A 230 0.78 -9.65 24.08
CA ALA A 230 -0.04 -10.33 23.10
C ALA A 230 0.27 -9.82 21.68
N ARG A 231 0.33 -10.72 20.68
CA ARG A 231 0.17 -10.30 19.27
C ARG A 231 -1.26 -9.81 19.11
N GLU A 232 -1.44 -8.57 18.72
CA GLU A 232 -2.70 -7.83 18.83
C GLU A 232 -3.42 -7.72 17.49
N ILE A 233 -2.66 -7.66 16.39
CA ILE A 233 -3.19 -7.45 15.04
C ILE A 233 -4.03 -8.64 14.60
N LEU A 234 -3.48 -9.86 14.64
CA LEU A 234 -4.24 -11.09 14.34
C LEU A 234 -5.40 -11.34 15.32
N ARG A 235 -5.25 -10.89 16.57
CA ARG A 235 -6.30 -11.02 17.59
C ARG A 235 -7.40 -10.00 17.42
N ASN A 236 -7.21 -9.00 16.57
CA ASN A 236 -8.12 -7.88 16.41
C ASN A 236 -8.44 -7.21 17.76
N GLN A 237 -7.44 -7.11 18.65
CA GLN A 237 -7.55 -6.50 19.97
C GLN A 237 -6.46 -5.45 20.09
N PHE A 238 -6.81 -4.19 20.33
CA PHE A 238 -5.85 -3.09 20.40
C PHE A 238 -5.81 -2.52 21.82
N ILE A 239 -4.84 -2.99 22.61
CA ILE A 239 -4.66 -2.67 24.03
C ILE A 239 -4.13 -1.24 24.17
N ALA A 240 -4.60 -0.55 25.21
CA ALA A 240 -4.27 0.85 25.47
C ALA A 240 -4.50 1.79 24.27
N ARG A 241 -5.39 1.45 23.34
CA ARG A 241 -5.68 2.30 22.17
C ARG A 241 -6.14 3.70 22.57
N VAL A 242 -6.84 3.84 23.71
CA VAL A 242 -7.22 5.14 24.29
C VAL A 242 -5.99 6.02 24.62
N VAL A 243 -4.84 5.41 24.91
CA VAL A 243 -3.59 6.12 25.23
C VAL A 243 -2.86 6.52 23.96
N PHE A 244 -2.58 5.55 23.08
CA PHE A 244 -1.73 5.77 21.90
C PHE A 244 -2.45 6.45 20.73
N ALA A 245 -3.79 6.40 20.67
CA ALA A 245 -4.53 7.10 19.63
C ALA A 245 -4.57 8.63 19.82
N GLN A 246 -4.20 9.15 20.99
CA GLN A 246 -4.26 10.59 21.27
C GLN A 246 -3.42 11.39 20.27
N LYS A 247 -3.85 12.60 19.91
CA LYS A 247 -3.14 13.47 18.95
C LYS A 247 -1.88 14.12 19.56
N GLN A 248 -1.91 14.40 20.86
CA GLN A 248 -0.78 14.94 21.63
C GLN A 248 -0.23 13.90 22.61
N PHE A 249 0.94 14.19 23.20
CA PHE A 249 1.54 13.34 24.23
C PHE A 249 0.56 13.08 25.39
N TYR A 250 0.50 11.83 25.86
CA TYR A 250 -0.56 11.39 26.78
C TYR A 250 -0.52 12.08 28.15
N LEU A 251 0.66 12.45 28.63
CA LEU A 251 0.84 13.18 29.87
C LEU A 251 1.12 14.65 29.61
N VAL A 252 0.44 15.51 30.35
CA VAL A 252 0.56 16.97 30.25
C VAL A 252 0.75 17.52 31.67
N PRO A 253 1.72 18.42 31.91
CA PRO A 253 1.84 19.07 33.20
C PRO A 253 0.65 20.01 33.48
N PHE A 254 0.35 20.31 34.75
CA PHE A 254 -0.68 21.29 35.10
C PHE A 254 -0.25 22.71 34.72
N ASP A 255 -1.20 23.58 34.37
CA ASP A 255 -0.89 24.96 33.97
C ASP A 255 -0.26 25.75 35.13
N ARG A 256 -0.68 25.47 36.38
CA ARG A 256 -0.03 26.06 37.58
C ARG A 256 1.47 25.74 37.68
N VAL A 257 1.91 24.57 37.19
CA VAL A 257 3.33 24.17 37.20
C VAL A 257 4.09 24.99 36.18
N LEU A 258 3.54 25.18 34.97
CA LEU A 258 4.12 26.07 33.96
C LEU A 258 4.22 27.50 34.47
N ARG A 259 3.15 28.03 35.07
CA ARG A 259 3.13 29.39 35.62
C ARG A 259 4.15 29.57 36.75
N GLY A 260 4.28 28.58 37.64
CA GLY A 260 5.31 28.56 38.68
C GLY A 260 6.72 28.57 38.09
N PHE A 261 6.99 27.66 37.15
CA PHE A 261 8.26 27.53 36.45
C PHE A 261 8.68 28.82 35.74
N LEU A 262 7.80 29.42 34.93
CA LEU A 262 8.10 30.64 34.19
C LEU A 262 8.29 31.86 35.11
N LYS A 263 7.54 31.95 36.21
CA LYS A 263 7.71 33.03 37.20
C LYS A 263 9.05 32.94 37.92
N VAL A 264 9.51 31.73 38.26
CA VAL A 264 10.84 31.52 38.84
C VAL A 264 11.94 31.94 37.86
N LEU A 265 11.86 31.53 36.60
CA LEU A 265 12.82 31.95 35.56
C LEU A 265 12.79 33.46 35.28
N GLN A 266 11.62 34.09 35.36
CA GLN A 266 11.51 35.54 35.18
C GLN A 266 12.16 36.30 36.34
N ARG A 267 12.04 35.78 37.57
CA ARG A 267 12.61 36.37 38.79
C ARG A 267 14.12 36.16 38.88
N TYR A 268 14.60 34.98 38.46
CA TYR A 268 15.99 34.58 38.45
C TYR A 268 16.42 34.18 37.03
N PRO A 269 16.84 35.13 36.19
CA PRO A 269 17.25 34.85 34.81
C PRO A 269 18.42 33.85 34.73
N PRO A 270 18.44 32.92 33.77
CA PRO A 270 19.54 31.97 33.60
C PRO A 270 20.86 32.68 33.22
N ALA A 271 21.95 32.36 33.92
CA ALA A 271 23.27 32.96 33.69
C ALA A 271 23.93 32.54 32.37
N LYS A 272 23.59 31.36 31.83
CA LYS A 272 24.24 30.75 30.65
C LYS A 272 23.49 30.96 29.32
N LEU A 273 22.40 31.75 29.27
CA LEU A 273 21.71 32.10 28.03
C LEU A 273 21.99 33.57 27.69
N ALA A 274 22.89 33.80 26.72
CA ALA A 274 23.39 35.13 26.34
C ALA A 274 22.31 36.12 25.86
N ASP A 275 21.17 35.62 25.36
CA ASP A 275 20.07 36.41 24.76
C ASP A 275 18.73 36.26 25.51
N TRP A 276 18.75 36.19 26.84
CA TRP A 276 17.53 36.02 27.63
C TRP A 276 16.64 37.27 27.65
N LYS A 277 15.59 37.30 26.83
CA LYS A 277 14.55 38.35 26.82
C LYS A 277 13.35 38.11 27.75
N GLY A 278 13.47 37.26 28.78
CA GLY A 278 12.33 36.89 29.64
C GLY A 278 11.28 36.02 28.91
N PRO A 279 10.48 35.17 29.58
CA PRO A 279 9.51 34.29 28.92
C PRO A 279 8.10 34.90 28.77
N LEU A 280 7.89 36.10 29.35
CA LEU A 280 6.61 36.80 29.48
C LEU A 280 6.69 38.24 28.96
N ASP A 281 7.79 38.63 28.33
CA ASP A 281 7.95 39.97 27.77
C ASP A 281 7.42 39.95 26.33
N ASP A 282 6.41 40.80 26.06
CA ASP A 282 5.78 40.95 24.74
C ASP A 282 6.80 41.54 23.75
N GLU A 283 7.25 40.76 22.76
CA GLU A 283 7.86 41.33 21.56
C GLU A 283 6.76 41.51 20.50
N GLU A 284 6.62 42.76 20.06
CA GLU A 284 5.84 43.25 18.91
C GLU A 284 4.36 43.55 19.16
N GLY A 285 4.05 44.81 19.50
CA GLY A 285 2.69 45.34 19.51
C GLY A 285 2.47 46.68 20.22
N ALA A 286 3.40 47.13 21.06
CA ALA A 286 3.28 48.44 21.70
C ALA A 286 3.81 49.56 20.78
N SER A 287 2.89 50.41 20.33
CA SER A 287 3.17 51.69 19.68
C SER A 287 4.32 52.43 20.37
N SER A 288 5.25 52.91 19.57
CA SER A 288 6.58 53.44 19.87
C SER A 288 6.64 54.73 20.73
N GLU A 289 5.67 55.04 21.58
CA GLU A 289 5.67 56.27 22.39
C GLU A 289 5.64 56.10 23.92
N LYS A 290 5.62 54.88 24.46
CA LYS A 290 5.69 54.65 25.93
C LYS A 290 6.81 53.70 26.38
N ILE A 291 7.90 53.60 25.62
CA ILE A 291 9.13 52.90 26.04
C ILE A 291 10.20 53.94 26.40
N LYS A 292 9.91 54.79 27.38
CA LYS A 292 10.95 55.50 28.14
C LYS A 292 10.58 55.37 29.61
N GLN A 293 11.52 54.82 30.38
CA GLN A 293 11.47 54.49 31.82
C GLN A 293 10.94 53.09 32.20
N LYS A 294 11.69 52.03 31.87
CA LYS A 294 11.84 50.89 32.79
C LYS A 294 13.33 50.76 33.13
N LYS A 295 13.67 51.00 34.41
CA LYS A 295 15.03 50.79 34.96
C LYS A 295 15.51 49.37 34.65
N PRO A 296 16.81 49.14 34.37
CA PRO A 296 17.35 47.80 34.23
C PRO A 296 17.06 47.03 35.53
N SER A 297 16.33 45.92 35.42
CA SER A 297 16.01 45.12 36.59
C SER A 297 17.32 44.48 37.07
N ASN A 298 17.85 44.93 38.20
CA ASN A 298 18.98 44.33 38.89
C ASN A 298 18.55 42.97 39.49
N ARG A 299 18.20 42.02 38.63
CA ARG A 299 17.73 40.67 39.01
C ARG A 299 18.96 39.75 39.09
N PRO A 300 19.13 38.99 40.19
CA PRO A 300 20.25 38.08 40.32
C PRO A 300 20.14 36.95 39.29
N HIS A 301 21.19 36.76 38.49
CA HIS A 301 21.29 35.63 37.57
C HIS A 301 21.50 34.32 38.34
N HIS A 302 20.87 33.24 37.89
CA HIS A 302 20.97 31.92 38.51
C HIS A 302 21.55 30.87 37.56
N THR A 303 22.31 29.92 38.10
CA THR A 303 22.84 28.79 37.33
C THR A 303 21.92 27.60 37.47
N TYR A 304 21.16 27.31 36.40
CA TYR A 304 20.27 26.16 36.33
C TYR A 304 20.97 24.90 35.78
N PRO A 305 20.40 23.70 36.02
CA PRO A 305 20.83 22.48 35.36
C PRO A 305 20.83 22.58 33.82
N GLU A 306 21.71 21.82 33.17
CA GLU A 306 21.98 21.90 31.71
C GLU A 306 20.74 21.59 30.86
N GLN A 307 19.80 20.82 31.40
CA GLN A 307 18.56 20.43 30.73
C GLN A 307 17.61 21.62 30.48
N LEU A 308 17.86 22.80 31.07
CA LEU A 308 17.02 23.99 30.88
C LEU A 308 16.86 24.36 29.40
N LYS A 309 17.93 24.30 28.60
CA LYS A 309 17.87 24.64 27.18
C LYS A 309 16.93 23.70 26.41
N LEU A 310 17.08 22.39 26.62
CA LEU A 310 16.22 21.36 26.02
C LEU A 310 14.74 21.59 26.34
N VAL A 311 14.44 21.97 27.59
CA VAL A 311 13.06 22.22 28.04
C VAL A 311 12.48 23.45 27.36
N LEU A 312 13.25 24.55 27.29
CA LEU A 312 12.81 25.79 26.65
C LEU A 312 12.58 25.61 25.14
N ASP A 313 13.51 24.95 24.45
CA ASP A 313 13.41 24.69 23.01
C ASP A 313 12.18 23.82 22.69
N GLY A 314 11.89 22.83 23.56
CA GLY A 314 10.75 21.93 23.41
C GLY A 314 9.37 22.52 23.77
N PHE A 315 9.27 23.77 24.23
CA PHE A 315 7.97 24.41 24.45
C PHE A 315 7.25 24.80 23.15
N SER A 316 8.00 24.94 22.05
CA SER A 316 7.44 25.41 20.78
C SER A 316 6.51 24.40 20.11
N THR A 317 6.91 23.14 20.02
CA THR A 317 6.17 22.08 19.31
C THR A 317 6.32 20.71 19.97
N TYR A 318 5.39 19.80 19.64
CA TYR A 318 5.55 18.37 19.89
C TYR A 318 6.49 17.71 18.86
N TYR A 319 7.07 16.57 19.23
CA TYR A 319 7.87 15.75 18.32
C TYR A 319 6.96 14.81 17.50
N ALA A 320 7.24 14.68 16.20
CA ALA A 320 6.55 13.78 15.28
C ALA A 320 6.75 12.31 15.65
N ARG A 321 5.73 11.46 15.41
CA ARG A 321 5.80 10.00 15.61
C ARG A 321 6.32 9.24 14.39
N SER A 322 6.23 9.85 13.22
CA SER A 322 6.64 9.25 11.96
C SER A 322 7.13 10.32 10.99
N PRO A 323 7.92 9.96 9.97
CA PRO A 323 8.42 10.91 8.98
C PRO A 323 7.31 11.66 8.23
N SER A 324 6.13 11.04 8.04
CA SER A 324 4.99 11.70 7.39
C SER A 324 4.36 12.80 8.26
N GLU A 325 4.57 12.78 9.58
CA GLU A 325 4.13 13.84 10.49
C GLU A 325 5.12 15.02 10.55
N GLU A 326 6.38 14.85 10.10
CA GLU A 326 7.39 15.92 10.13
C GLU A 326 7.10 17.06 9.14
N GLY A 327 6.32 16.80 8.09
CA GLY A 327 5.90 17.81 7.09
C GLY A 327 4.58 18.52 7.38
N GLY A 328 3.88 18.19 8.49
CA GLY A 328 2.60 18.77 8.87
C GLY A 328 2.73 19.84 9.97
N GLU A 329 1.66 20.64 10.19
CA GLU A 329 1.59 21.56 11.33
C GLU A 329 1.42 20.76 12.64
N LEU A 330 2.54 20.49 13.31
CA LEU A 330 2.53 19.89 14.65
C LEU A 330 1.97 20.89 15.67
N PRO A 331 1.17 20.44 16.65
CA PRO A 331 0.58 21.34 17.64
C PRO A 331 1.66 22.01 18.49
N ALA A 332 1.38 23.24 18.92
CA ALA A 332 2.18 23.93 19.92
C ALA A 332 2.06 23.22 21.28
N ARG A 333 3.12 23.22 22.09
CA ARG A 333 3.07 22.65 23.45
C ARG A 333 2.47 23.62 24.46
N VAL A 334 2.77 24.91 24.34
CA VAL A 334 2.26 25.97 25.24
C VAL A 334 1.62 27.11 24.45
N ILE A 335 0.62 27.75 25.06
CA ILE A 335 -0.08 28.94 24.54
C ILE A 335 0.15 30.14 25.47
N ASN A 336 -0.06 31.36 24.95
CA ASN A 336 0.13 32.60 25.70
C ASN A 336 1.54 32.78 26.29
N THR A 337 2.57 32.33 25.56
CA THR A 337 3.99 32.56 25.88
C THR A 337 4.76 32.99 24.64
N LYS A 338 5.99 33.49 24.81
CA LYS A 338 6.87 33.75 23.66
C LYS A 338 7.22 32.50 22.84
N TYR A 339 7.11 31.31 23.44
CA TYR A 339 7.38 30.03 22.78
C TYR A 339 6.17 29.53 21.99
N SER A 340 5.01 30.16 22.16
CA SER A 340 3.80 29.83 21.42
C SER A 340 3.91 30.23 19.96
N LEU A 341 3.27 29.46 19.08
CA LEU A 341 3.10 29.83 17.67
C LEU A 341 2.42 31.20 17.55
N PRO A 342 2.73 32.03 16.53
CA PRO A 342 2.23 33.40 16.42
C PRO A 342 0.72 33.54 16.58
N GLY A 343 -0.08 32.62 16.01
CA GLY A 343 -1.54 32.63 16.11
C GLY A 343 -2.13 32.21 17.46
N LEU A 344 -1.31 31.70 18.38
CA LEU A 344 -1.70 31.25 19.72
C LEU A 344 -1.15 32.16 20.85
N ARG A 345 -0.67 33.35 20.46
CA ARG A 345 -0.24 34.41 21.38
C ARG A 345 -1.40 35.36 21.63
N ALA A 346 -1.95 35.35 22.84
CA ALA A 346 -2.85 36.42 23.27
C ALA A 346 -2.05 37.71 23.52
N HIS A 347 -2.61 38.85 23.12
CA HIS A 347 -2.02 40.16 23.31
C HIS A 347 -2.67 40.83 24.54
N GLY A 348 -1.88 41.06 25.60
CA GLY A 348 -2.33 41.72 26.83
C GLY A 348 -2.46 40.79 28.06
N GLY A 349 -2.28 41.37 29.25
CA GLY A 349 -2.07 40.66 30.54
C GLY A 349 -3.25 39.85 31.11
N ALA A 350 -4.33 39.64 30.35
CA ALA A 350 -5.47 38.82 30.77
C ALA A 350 -5.25 37.31 30.52
N ALA A 351 -4.42 36.95 29.54
CA ALA A 351 -4.17 35.56 29.18
C ALA A 351 -2.96 35.01 29.94
N GLN A 352 -3.15 33.88 30.65
CA GLN A 352 -2.07 33.24 31.41
C GLN A 352 -1.40 32.14 30.57
N PRO A 353 -0.11 31.83 30.81
CA PRO A 353 0.57 30.68 30.23
C PRO A 353 -0.15 29.37 30.57
N GLU A 354 -0.39 28.56 29.55
CA GLU A 354 -1.12 27.28 29.64
C GLU A 354 -0.51 26.25 28.67
N PHE A 355 -0.65 24.97 29.00
CA PHE A 355 -0.35 23.89 28.06
C PHE A 355 -1.50 23.73 27.06
N PHE A 356 -1.15 23.51 25.79
CA PHE A 356 -2.16 23.25 24.77
C PHE A 356 -2.82 21.88 24.98
N ILE A 357 -4.14 21.85 24.92
CA ILE A 357 -4.94 20.61 24.99
C ILE A 357 -5.98 20.61 23.88
N PHE A 358 -5.96 19.57 23.05
CA PHE A 358 -7.01 19.34 22.07
C PHE A 358 -8.37 19.13 22.74
N HIS A 359 -9.37 19.87 22.28
CA HIS A 359 -10.76 19.70 22.72
C HIS A 359 -11.37 18.39 22.24
N ASP A 360 -10.91 17.88 21.09
CA ASP A 360 -11.38 16.64 20.48
C ASP A 360 -10.42 15.48 20.73
N HIS A 361 -10.88 14.53 21.54
CA HIS A 361 -10.17 13.27 21.77
C HIS A 361 -10.64 12.18 20.80
N PRO A 362 -9.71 11.46 20.17
CA PRO A 362 -10.06 10.36 19.29
C PRO A 362 -10.85 9.28 20.03
N THR A 363 -12.01 8.90 19.48
CA THR A 363 -12.79 7.77 19.96
C THR A 363 -12.36 6.50 19.25
N PRO A 364 -11.74 5.51 19.93
CA PRO A 364 -11.20 4.31 19.27
C PRO A 364 -12.22 3.49 18.47
N ARG A 365 -13.52 3.63 18.77
CA ARG A 365 -14.60 2.97 18.01
C ARG A 365 -14.82 3.58 16.63
N ALA A 366 -14.55 4.87 16.44
CA ALA A 366 -14.74 5.58 15.18
C ALA A 366 -13.47 5.59 14.31
N MET A 367 -12.33 5.14 14.84
CA MET A 367 -11.06 5.11 14.13
C MET A 367 -10.83 3.79 13.41
N LYS A 368 -10.15 3.84 12.27
CA LYS A 368 -9.66 2.64 11.60
C LYS A 368 -8.62 1.94 12.48
N LYS A 369 -8.55 0.61 12.42
CA LYS A 369 -7.77 -0.21 13.36
C LYS A 369 -6.27 0.11 13.35
N TRP A 370 -5.74 0.50 12.18
CA TRP A 370 -4.34 0.86 11.98
C TRP A 370 -4.02 2.31 12.35
N GLU A 371 -5.01 3.17 12.55
CA GLU A 371 -4.78 4.56 12.98
C GLU A 371 -4.44 4.62 14.47
N GLY A 372 -3.43 5.43 14.83
CA GLY A 372 -3.03 5.64 16.22
C GLY A 372 -2.37 4.42 16.87
N ILE A 373 -1.78 3.53 16.06
CA ILE A 373 -1.07 2.35 16.55
C ILE A 373 0.34 2.67 17.06
N LEU A 374 0.98 3.72 16.54
CA LEU A 374 2.37 4.06 16.83
C LEU A 374 2.58 4.48 18.30
N PRO A 375 3.73 4.11 18.91
CA PRO A 375 4.16 4.63 20.20
C PRO A 375 4.44 6.13 20.11
N PHE A 376 4.57 6.78 21.27
CA PHE A 376 5.03 8.16 21.32
C PHE A 376 6.54 8.21 21.03
N PRO A 377 7.08 9.34 20.51
CA PRO A 377 8.50 9.43 20.25
C PRO A 377 9.27 9.58 21.56
N GLU A 378 10.45 8.95 21.65
CA GLU A 378 11.26 8.92 22.87
C GLU A 378 11.64 10.33 23.36
N LYS A 379 11.83 11.27 22.43
CA LYS A 379 12.11 12.68 22.71
C LYS A 379 11.04 13.35 23.58
N GLU A 380 9.78 12.91 23.54
CA GLU A 380 8.72 13.43 24.41
C GLU A 380 8.91 13.04 25.86
N PHE A 381 9.32 11.79 26.12
CA PHE A 381 9.62 11.35 27.47
C PHE A 381 10.84 12.08 28.01
N VAL A 382 11.90 12.20 27.21
CA VAL A 382 13.12 12.93 27.58
C VAL A 382 12.80 14.39 27.94
N TRP A 383 11.97 15.07 27.14
CA TRP A 383 11.55 16.44 27.43
C TRP A 383 10.74 16.55 28.72
N LEU A 384 9.73 15.68 28.92
CA LEU A 384 8.88 15.73 30.11
C LEU A 384 9.67 15.44 31.39
N GLU A 385 10.53 14.43 31.36
CA GLU A 385 11.39 14.08 32.50
C GLU A 385 12.37 15.22 32.85
N ALA A 386 12.95 15.87 31.83
CA ALA A 386 13.78 17.06 32.02
C ALA A 386 13.00 18.23 32.65
N PHE A 387 11.79 18.51 32.16
CA PHE A 387 10.92 19.56 32.71
C PHE A 387 10.56 19.29 34.18
N LEU A 388 10.18 18.05 34.50
CA LEU A 388 9.82 17.66 35.87
C LEU A 388 11.02 17.68 36.81
N SER A 389 12.20 17.28 36.35
CA SER A 389 13.44 17.37 37.13
C SER A 389 13.83 18.81 37.45
N LEU A 390 13.67 19.74 36.51
CA LEU A 390 13.88 21.17 36.77
C LEU A 390 12.84 21.74 37.74
N CYS A 391 11.58 21.32 37.64
CA CYS A 391 10.54 21.69 38.60
C CYS A 391 10.85 21.17 40.01
N GLU A 392 11.39 19.96 40.13
CA GLU A 392 11.86 19.38 41.39
C GLU A 392 13.04 20.19 41.95
N TYR A 393 14.00 20.57 41.12
CA TYR A 393 15.10 21.47 41.49
C TYR A 393 14.60 22.83 41.99
N MET A 394 13.70 23.49 41.24
CA MET A 394 13.11 24.78 41.62
C MET A 394 12.29 24.69 42.90
N SER A 395 11.66 23.55 43.17
CA SER A 395 10.92 23.34 44.43
C SER A 395 11.81 23.27 45.68
N GLY A 396 13.12 23.08 45.51
CA GLY A 396 14.11 23.07 46.58
C GLY A 396 14.99 24.31 46.67
N MET A 397 14.77 25.30 45.80
CA MET A 397 15.52 26.57 45.76
C MET A 397 15.34 27.37 47.06
N GLN A 398 16.46 27.76 47.69
CA GLN A 398 16.49 28.49 48.97
C GLN A 398 16.64 30.01 48.78
N GLU A 399 16.68 30.48 47.54
CA GLU A 399 16.80 31.87 47.18
C GLU A 399 15.58 32.67 47.69
N GLU A 400 15.79 33.93 48.07
CA GLU A 400 14.75 34.76 48.67
C GLU A 400 13.74 35.26 47.63
N TRP A 401 12.49 34.76 47.70
CA TRP A 401 11.41 35.16 46.81
C TRP A 401 10.82 36.52 47.18
N SER A 402 10.52 36.69 48.46
CA SER A 402 10.04 37.91 49.11
C SER A 402 10.53 37.93 50.56
N THR A 403 10.51 39.08 51.25
CA THR A 403 11.00 39.22 52.63
C THR A 403 10.54 38.06 53.52
N GLY A 404 11.49 37.21 53.94
CA GLY A 404 11.26 36.06 54.82
C GLY A 404 10.59 34.83 54.17
N ARG A 405 10.50 34.74 52.83
CA ARG A 405 9.99 33.57 52.09
C ARG A 405 10.97 33.16 50.99
N SER A 406 11.31 31.88 50.96
CA SER A 406 12.16 31.29 49.90
C SER A 406 11.35 30.97 48.63
N VAL A 407 12.04 30.69 47.51
CA VAL A 407 11.43 30.10 46.32
C VAL A 407 10.70 28.79 46.65
N THR A 408 11.27 27.98 47.55
CA THR A 408 10.63 26.77 48.06
C THR A 408 9.26 27.04 48.69
N ASP A 409 9.12 28.10 49.49
CA ASP A 409 7.85 28.45 50.15
C ASP A 409 6.82 28.95 49.15
N TYR A 410 7.25 29.74 48.16
CA TYR A 410 6.42 30.14 47.03
C TYR A 410 5.94 28.91 46.25
N TRP A 411 6.85 27.99 45.93
CA TRP A 411 6.55 26.79 45.14
C TRP A 411 5.55 25.87 45.85
N LYS A 412 5.74 25.63 47.15
CA LYS A 412 4.80 24.86 47.98
C LYS A 412 3.40 25.46 47.99
N THR A 413 3.30 26.80 48.05
CA THR A 413 2.03 27.51 48.13
C THR A 413 1.27 27.52 46.79
N HIS A 414 1.98 27.69 45.67
CA HIS A 414 1.35 27.96 44.37
C HIS A 414 1.37 26.78 43.38
N VAL A 415 2.27 25.82 43.55
CA VAL A 415 2.44 24.66 42.66
C VAL A 415 2.13 23.35 43.40
N GLY A 416 2.54 23.25 44.67
CA GLY A 416 2.55 22.03 45.48
C GLY A 416 3.91 21.34 45.47
N GLY A 417 4.20 20.52 46.48
CA GLY A 417 5.47 19.78 46.57
C GLY A 417 5.41 18.38 45.92
N PRO A 418 6.55 17.82 45.48
CA PRO A 418 6.64 16.41 45.13
C PRO A 418 6.56 15.53 46.38
N LEU A 419 6.08 14.29 46.26
CA LEU A 419 6.13 13.31 47.35
C LEU A 419 7.60 12.92 47.61
N ARG A 420 8.19 13.38 48.72
CA ARG A 420 9.46 12.82 49.21
C ARG A 420 9.19 11.42 49.75
N ASN A 421 9.57 10.39 49.00
CA ASN A 421 9.73 9.05 49.57
C ASN A 421 10.82 9.12 50.66
N LYS A 422 10.43 8.89 51.92
CA LYS A 422 11.35 8.71 53.05
C LYS A 422 12.06 7.36 52.95
N HIS A 423 12.79 7.08 51.88
CA HIS A 423 13.84 6.06 51.86
C HIS A 423 14.89 6.49 50.83
N GLY A 424 16.11 6.76 51.32
CA GLY A 424 17.24 7.12 50.48
C GLY A 424 17.54 6.01 49.49
N LEU A 425 17.41 6.32 48.19
CA LEU A 425 18.15 5.63 47.15
C LEU A 425 19.23 6.61 46.71
N SER A 426 20.45 6.32 47.14
CA SER A 426 21.66 6.99 46.66
C SER A 426 21.76 6.86 45.14
N GLY A 427 22.36 7.89 44.54
CA GLY A 427 22.47 8.04 43.10
C GLY A 427 22.94 6.75 42.40
N LYS A 428 22.09 6.24 41.52
CA LYS A 428 22.51 5.51 40.34
C LYS A 428 21.91 6.20 39.13
N GLU A 429 22.80 6.69 38.28
CA GLU A 429 22.49 7.18 36.95
C GLU A 429 21.53 6.22 36.23
N LEU A 430 20.47 6.79 35.65
CA LEU A 430 19.65 6.12 34.63
C LEU A 430 20.54 5.86 33.41
N ARG A 431 21.21 4.71 33.37
CA ARG A 431 21.85 4.22 32.14
C ARG A 431 20.77 3.76 31.16
N PRO A 432 20.92 4.01 29.85
CA PRO A 432 20.04 3.45 28.84
C PRO A 432 20.12 1.92 28.90
N SER A 433 19.00 1.25 29.06
CA SER A 433 18.96 -0.21 29.13
C SER A 433 19.34 -0.82 27.77
N ARG A 434 20.60 -1.27 27.67
CA ARG A 434 21.03 -2.24 26.66
C ARG A 434 20.39 -3.58 27.02
N PHE A 435 19.51 -4.10 26.17
CA PHE A 435 18.97 -5.45 26.33
C PHE A 435 20.03 -6.47 25.90
N GLU A 436 20.59 -7.20 26.86
CA GLU A 436 21.29 -8.47 26.61
C GLU A 436 20.51 -9.62 27.26
N LEU A 437 20.37 -10.71 26.50
CA LEU A 437 19.70 -11.95 26.87
C LEU A 437 20.59 -12.78 27.79
N GLY A 438 20.13 -13.10 29.02
CA GLY A 438 20.85 -14.01 29.92
C GLY A 438 20.05 -14.39 31.18
N ALA A 439 20.02 -15.69 31.48
CA ALA A 439 19.22 -16.38 32.51
C ALA A 439 19.65 -16.11 33.96
N VAL A 440 18.82 -16.51 34.96
CA VAL A 440 19.17 -17.34 36.15
C VAL A 440 17.94 -17.54 37.07
N HIS A 441 17.92 -18.70 37.73
CA HIS A 441 16.95 -19.39 38.60
C HIS A 441 16.35 -18.65 39.81
N PHE A 442 15.14 -19.09 40.22
CA PHE A 442 14.64 -18.98 41.60
C PHE A 442 13.84 -20.22 42.04
N GLY A 443 14.03 -20.57 43.32
CA GLY A 443 13.49 -21.74 44.00
C GLY A 443 12.05 -21.60 44.53
N TYR A 444 11.49 -22.76 44.86
CA TYR A 444 10.09 -23.03 45.19
C TYR A 444 9.70 -22.69 46.63
N SER A 445 8.43 -22.30 46.82
CA SER A 445 7.60 -22.72 47.97
C SER A 445 6.11 -22.66 47.60
N ARG A 446 5.37 -23.70 48.00
CA ARG A 446 3.99 -24.07 47.63
C ARG A 446 2.93 -23.42 48.56
N PRO A 447 1.61 -23.52 48.23
CA PRO A 447 0.58 -22.53 48.55
C PRO A 447 -0.34 -22.92 49.73
N ARG A 448 -1.20 -21.98 50.14
CA ARG A 448 -2.42 -22.27 50.91
C ARG A 448 -3.68 -21.77 50.20
N SER A 449 -4.66 -22.66 50.24
CA SER A 449 -6.05 -22.64 49.76
C SER A 449 -6.97 -21.68 50.51
N ILE A 450 -8.16 -21.43 49.94
CA ILE A 450 -9.52 -21.35 50.54
C ILE A 450 -10.41 -20.70 49.45
N SER A 451 -11.21 -21.42 48.66
CA SER A 451 -12.57 -21.99 48.90
C SER A 451 -13.65 -20.96 49.24
N GLY A 452 -14.69 -20.89 48.40
CA GLY A 452 -15.93 -20.15 48.69
C GLY A 452 -16.83 -19.99 47.45
N LEU A 453 -17.70 -20.97 47.22
CA LEU A 453 -18.85 -20.95 46.31
C LEU A 453 -19.99 -20.11 46.93
N ASP A 454 -20.81 -19.43 46.12
CA ASP A 454 -22.20 -19.84 45.85
C ASP A 454 -22.86 -18.98 44.73
N PRO A 455 -23.68 -19.57 43.83
CA PRO A 455 -24.30 -18.91 42.69
C PRO A 455 -25.84 -18.87 42.79
N THR A 456 -26.49 -17.71 42.68
CA THR A 456 -27.93 -17.70 42.32
C THR A 456 -28.37 -16.44 41.56
N ARG A 457 -29.29 -16.67 40.61
CA ARG A 457 -30.27 -15.77 39.94
C ARG A 457 -29.88 -15.07 38.62
N ARG A 458 -30.52 -15.56 37.55
CA ARG A 458 -31.06 -14.82 36.38
C ARG A 458 -32.61 -14.78 36.50
N PRO A 459 -33.40 -14.30 35.51
CA PRO A 459 -33.51 -12.95 34.93
C PRO A 459 -35.00 -12.51 34.79
N SER A 460 -35.28 -11.26 34.37
CA SER A 460 -36.53 -10.68 33.75
C SER A 460 -36.63 -9.19 34.15
N ASP A 461 -37.24 -8.22 33.44
CA ASP A 461 -38.22 -8.19 32.36
C ASP A 461 -38.32 -6.73 31.82
N LYS A 462 -38.65 -6.56 30.52
CA LYS A 462 -39.60 -5.56 29.92
C LYS A 462 -39.33 -4.04 30.07
N LEU A 463 -39.84 -3.13 29.25
CA LEU A 463 -40.50 -3.08 27.94
C LEU A 463 -40.36 -1.62 27.47
N ALA A 464 -40.54 -1.41 26.17
CA ALA A 464 -40.58 -0.14 25.47
C ALA A 464 -41.66 0.84 25.96
N LEU A 465 -41.46 2.14 25.75
CA LEU A 465 -42.56 3.08 25.52
C LEU A 465 -42.12 4.37 24.77
N LEU A 466 -42.81 4.56 23.63
CA LEU A 466 -43.35 5.80 23.08
C LEU A 466 -42.47 6.86 22.37
N ALA A 467 -43.15 7.44 21.38
CA ALA A 467 -42.68 8.27 20.30
C ALA A 467 -43.45 9.61 20.26
N ARG A 468 -42.90 10.53 19.45
CA ARG A 468 -43.54 11.60 18.64
C ARG A 468 -43.54 13.06 19.13
N SER A 469 -43.41 13.89 18.08
CA SER A 469 -43.70 15.33 17.88
C SER A 469 -42.50 16.26 18.15
N THR A 470 -42.21 17.31 17.36
CA THR A 470 -43.07 18.11 16.44
C THR A 470 -42.20 18.88 15.43
N VAL A 471 -42.81 19.23 14.28
CA VAL A 471 -42.33 20.16 13.24
C VAL A 471 -42.95 21.54 13.48
N THR A 472 -42.22 22.66 13.32
CA THR A 472 -42.76 23.91 12.74
C THR A 472 -41.66 24.84 12.20
N GLU A 473 -41.95 25.43 11.03
CA GLU A 473 -41.25 26.48 10.28
C GLU A 473 -41.15 27.84 11.00
N HIS A 474 -40.19 28.69 10.55
CA HIS A 474 -40.50 30.05 10.11
C HIS A 474 -39.44 30.66 9.16
N LEU A 475 -39.94 31.23 8.06
CA LEU A 475 -39.28 32.05 7.04
C LEU A 475 -39.38 33.56 7.37
N ARG A 476 -38.38 34.36 6.91
CA ARG A 476 -38.43 35.73 6.30
C ARG A 476 -37.18 36.56 6.66
N VAL A 477 -36.61 37.50 5.87
CA VAL A 477 -36.63 37.94 4.46
C VAL A 477 -35.67 39.18 4.35
N ARG A 478 -34.92 39.31 3.23
CA ARG A 478 -34.32 40.53 2.58
C ARG A 478 -33.26 41.37 3.38
N GLN A 479 -32.26 42.06 2.79
CA GLN A 479 -32.19 42.79 1.52
C GLN A 479 -30.72 43.16 1.13
N SER A 480 -30.50 43.23 -0.19
CA SER A 480 -29.45 43.86 -1.03
C SER A 480 -28.30 44.71 -0.45
N LEU A 481 -27.14 44.65 -1.11
CA LEU A 481 -26.61 45.76 -1.93
C LEU A 481 -25.50 45.30 -2.89
N ALA A 482 -25.63 45.73 -4.15
CA ALA A 482 -24.68 45.55 -5.23
C ALA A 482 -23.62 46.67 -5.22
N THR A 483 -22.42 46.39 -5.73
CA THR A 483 -21.57 47.41 -6.36
C THR A 483 -20.72 46.74 -7.46
N VAL A 484 -20.43 47.51 -8.49
CA VAL A 484 -20.17 47.13 -9.88
C VAL A 484 -18.85 47.78 -10.32
N LEU A 485 -18.03 47.01 -11.06
CA LEU A 485 -16.95 47.39 -12.03
C LEU A 485 -15.63 48.02 -11.51
N PRO A 486 -14.53 48.08 -12.32
CA PRO A 486 -14.09 47.26 -13.48
C PRO A 486 -12.58 46.88 -13.52
N TYR A 487 -12.23 45.96 -14.44
CA TYR A 487 -11.00 45.85 -15.27
C TYR A 487 -9.63 46.32 -14.75
N THR A 488 -8.63 45.42 -14.78
CA THR A 488 -7.33 45.67 -15.42
C THR A 488 -6.67 44.38 -15.91
N LEU A 489 -6.54 44.26 -17.23
CA LEU A 489 -5.53 43.49 -17.95
C LEU A 489 -4.15 44.13 -17.71
N ALA A 490 -3.14 43.34 -17.38
CA ALA A 490 -1.75 43.44 -17.87
C ALA A 490 -0.80 42.63 -16.98
N GLY A 491 -0.04 41.71 -17.56
CA GLY A 491 1.02 41.01 -16.83
C GLY A 491 1.57 39.75 -17.50
N ARG A 492 1.75 39.76 -18.82
CA ARG A 492 2.63 38.78 -19.49
C ARG A 492 4.06 39.01 -18.98
N SER A 493 4.57 38.09 -18.16
CA SER A 493 6.01 37.95 -17.95
C SER A 493 6.49 36.70 -18.66
N HIS A 494 7.07 36.88 -19.84
CA HIS A 494 7.96 35.91 -20.46
C HIS A 494 9.11 35.58 -19.50
N ARG A 495 9.08 34.41 -18.87
CA ARG A 495 10.28 33.85 -18.25
C ARG A 495 11.00 32.99 -19.29
N LYS A 496 12.17 33.51 -19.69
CA LYS A 496 13.23 32.81 -20.43
C LYS A 496 13.38 31.37 -19.94
N MET A 497 13.37 30.43 -20.88
CA MET A 497 13.84 29.06 -20.67
C MET A 497 15.29 29.11 -20.21
N SER A 498 15.55 28.82 -18.94
CA SER A 498 16.86 28.34 -18.50
C SER A 498 16.83 26.83 -18.51
N VAL A 499 17.75 26.23 -19.26
CA VAL A 499 18.11 24.81 -19.15
C VAL A 499 18.57 24.57 -17.71
N THR A 500 17.73 23.95 -16.89
CA THR A 500 18.09 23.56 -15.52
C THR A 500 18.48 22.09 -15.47
N ALA A 501 19.61 21.86 -14.80
CA ALA A 501 20.25 20.61 -14.43
C ALA A 501 19.29 19.51 -13.92
N PRO A 502 19.71 18.22 -13.94
CA PRO A 502 18.90 17.11 -13.45
C PRO A 502 18.46 17.32 -12.00
N PRO A 503 17.22 16.92 -11.64
CA PRO A 503 16.73 17.05 -10.27
C PRO A 503 17.56 16.19 -9.31
N SER A 504 17.77 16.71 -8.10
CA SER A 504 18.42 16.04 -6.98
C SER A 504 17.66 14.77 -6.54
N PRO A 505 18.29 13.81 -5.82
CA PRO A 505 17.72 12.49 -5.50
C PRO A 505 16.66 12.51 -4.38
N ASN A 506 15.84 13.57 -4.30
CA ASN A 506 14.64 13.59 -3.49
C ASN A 506 13.46 13.15 -4.36
N ASN A 507 13.01 11.91 -4.17
CA ASN A 507 11.86 11.25 -4.81
C ASN A 507 10.54 12.04 -4.66
N THR A 508 10.41 13.17 -5.34
CA THR A 508 9.20 14.00 -5.34
C THR A 508 8.81 14.28 -6.80
N PHE A 509 8.28 13.27 -7.46
CA PHE A 509 7.63 13.43 -8.76
C PHE A 509 6.15 13.09 -8.62
N GLU A 510 5.29 13.92 -9.20
CA GLU A 510 3.90 13.57 -9.48
C GLU A 510 3.70 13.68 -10.99
N LEU A 511 3.20 12.61 -11.61
CA LEU A 511 3.05 12.57 -13.05
C LEU A 511 1.63 12.17 -13.43
N GLU A 512 0.95 13.07 -14.12
CA GLU A 512 -0.43 12.89 -14.60
C GLU A 512 -0.41 12.54 -16.08
N ASP A 513 -1.20 11.54 -16.49
CA ASP A 513 -1.42 11.21 -17.89
C ASP A 513 -2.92 11.39 -18.23
N PRO A 514 -3.29 12.40 -19.03
CA PRO A 514 -4.69 12.73 -19.27
C PRO A 514 -5.37 11.67 -20.14
N ILE A 515 -4.61 10.95 -20.97
CA ILE A 515 -5.09 9.90 -21.86
C ILE A 515 -5.11 8.56 -21.11
N GLY A 516 -4.12 8.35 -20.24
CA GLY A 516 -3.95 7.13 -19.46
C GLY A 516 -5.20 6.69 -18.68
N TYR A 517 -6.00 7.64 -18.19
CA TYR A 517 -7.23 7.35 -17.43
C TYR A 517 -8.15 6.33 -18.09
N ILE A 518 -8.24 6.33 -19.42
CA ILE A 518 -9.18 5.49 -20.17
C ILE A 518 -8.91 4.00 -19.94
N ALA A 519 -7.67 3.63 -19.58
CA ALA A 519 -7.23 2.25 -19.37
C ALA A 519 -6.78 1.97 -17.91
N HIS A 520 -7.15 2.82 -16.95
CA HIS A 520 -6.72 2.65 -15.56
C HIS A 520 -7.18 1.31 -14.96
N GLY A 521 -6.25 0.64 -14.26
CA GLY A 521 -6.48 -0.62 -13.57
C GLY A 521 -6.27 -1.87 -14.42
N ILE A 522 -5.90 -1.71 -15.69
CA ILE A 522 -5.53 -2.80 -16.59
C ILE A 522 -4.01 -2.90 -16.64
N TYR A 523 -3.45 -4.12 -16.55
CA TYR A 523 -2.04 -4.37 -16.85
C TYR A 523 -1.89 -4.98 -18.24
N THR A 524 -0.83 -4.57 -18.93
CA THR A 524 -0.42 -5.13 -20.22
C THR A 524 0.78 -6.05 -20.01
N PRO A 525 0.59 -7.38 -19.90
CA PRO A 525 1.70 -8.31 -19.74
C PRO A 525 2.36 -8.68 -21.09
N LEU A 526 3.65 -8.99 -21.05
CA LEU A 526 4.42 -9.51 -22.18
C LEU A 526 5.54 -10.43 -21.67
N SER A 527 5.52 -11.68 -22.11
CA SER A 527 6.47 -12.73 -21.69
C SER A 527 7.41 -13.11 -22.83
N LEU A 528 8.71 -13.11 -22.56
CA LEU A 528 9.79 -13.51 -23.45
C LEU A 528 10.41 -14.82 -22.94
N CYS A 529 10.41 -15.86 -23.78
CA CYS A 529 10.96 -17.18 -23.45
C CYS A 529 12.40 -17.29 -23.95
N PHE A 530 13.34 -17.67 -23.08
CA PHE A 530 14.76 -17.87 -23.38
C PHE A 530 15.19 -19.28 -23.01
N ASP A 531 16.01 -19.89 -23.87
CA ASP A 531 16.75 -21.09 -23.50
C ASP A 531 17.71 -20.80 -22.36
N LEU A 532 17.89 -21.79 -21.47
CA LEU A 532 18.87 -21.72 -20.40
C LEU A 532 19.97 -22.78 -20.63
N PRO A 533 21.15 -22.39 -21.15
CA PRO A 533 22.24 -23.33 -21.39
C PRO A 533 22.75 -23.98 -20.12
N ILE A 534 23.18 -25.24 -20.22
CA ILE A 534 23.77 -26.01 -19.13
C ILE A 534 24.98 -25.26 -18.55
N GLY A 535 25.01 -25.09 -17.23
CA GLY A 535 26.07 -24.37 -16.50
C GLY A 535 25.79 -22.87 -16.27
N THR A 536 24.72 -22.32 -16.83
CA THR A 536 24.26 -20.96 -16.52
C THR A 536 23.59 -20.93 -15.14
N THR A 537 24.03 -20.04 -14.24
CA THR A 537 23.44 -19.95 -12.90
C THR A 537 22.32 -18.91 -12.85
N GLN A 538 21.20 -19.29 -12.23
CA GLN A 538 20.04 -18.39 -12.01
C GLN A 538 20.45 -17.10 -11.27
N GLY A 539 21.43 -17.19 -10.35
CA GLY A 539 21.95 -16.05 -9.60
C GLY A 539 22.56 -14.97 -10.50
N LYS A 540 23.40 -15.34 -11.47
CA LYS A 540 24.02 -14.37 -12.40
C LYS A 540 22.98 -13.62 -13.23
N ILE A 541 21.95 -14.33 -13.71
CA ILE A 541 20.83 -13.74 -14.45
C ILE A 541 20.08 -12.75 -13.56
N THR A 542 19.75 -13.18 -12.34
CA THR A 542 19.03 -12.36 -11.36
C THR A 542 19.81 -11.08 -11.03
N ASP A 543 21.11 -11.20 -10.74
CA ASP A 543 21.97 -10.05 -10.43
C ASP A 543 22.03 -9.05 -11.59
N LYS A 544 22.13 -9.54 -12.84
CA LYS A 544 22.15 -8.69 -14.04
C LYS A 544 20.83 -7.93 -14.23
N LEU A 545 19.69 -8.61 -14.01
CA LEU A 545 18.36 -7.99 -14.08
C LEU A 545 18.18 -6.93 -12.98
N VAL A 546 18.63 -7.22 -11.75
CA VAL A 546 18.56 -6.28 -10.63
C VAL A 546 19.42 -5.04 -10.90
N GLN A 547 20.66 -5.21 -11.36
CA GLN A 547 21.53 -4.08 -11.72
C GLN A 547 20.95 -3.23 -12.85
N GLY A 548 20.36 -3.87 -13.88
CA GLY A 548 19.64 -3.17 -14.94
C GLY A 548 18.45 -2.36 -14.40
N ALA A 549 17.69 -2.93 -13.46
CA ALA A 549 16.56 -2.26 -12.83
C ALA A 549 16.99 -1.05 -12.01
N GLU A 550 18.09 -1.16 -11.25
CA GLU A 550 18.67 -0.06 -10.50
C GLU A 550 19.10 1.10 -11.42
N ARG A 551 19.81 0.80 -12.52
CA ARG A 551 20.23 1.81 -13.51
C ARG A 551 19.06 2.48 -14.22
N LEU A 552 18.06 1.68 -14.62
CA LEU A 552 16.86 2.21 -15.25
C LEU A 552 16.10 3.13 -14.29
N SER A 553 15.91 2.70 -13.04
CA SER A 553 15.20 3.48 -12.02
C SER A 553 15.94 4.77 -11.65
N ALA A 554 17.28 4.77 -11.70
CA ALA A 554 18.07 5.98 -11.47
C ALA A 554 17.84 7.05 -12.55
N SER A 555 17.61 6.65 -13.80
CA SER A 555 17.40 7.58 -14.93
C SER A 555 15.93 7.90 -15.22
N PHE A 556 15.01 6.99 -14.82
CA PHE A 556 13.57 7.12 -14.99
C PHE A 556 12.83 6.72 -13.69
N PRO A 557 12.92 7.55 -12.62
CA PRO A 557 12.41 7.19 -11.29
C PRO A 557 10.92 6.85 -11.24
N TRP A 558 10.12 7.40 -12.15
CA TRP A 558 8.68 7.16 -12.24
C TRP A 558 8.30 5.71 -12.56
N LEU A 559 9.21 4.94 -13.16
CA LEU A 559 8.99 3.51 -13.42
C LEU A 559 8.94 2.66 -12.14
N ALA A 560 9.62 3.10 -11.07
CA ALA A 560 9.55 2.50 -9.73
C ALA A 560 8.38 3.07 -8.89
N GLY A 561 7.55 3.91 -9.51
CA GLY A 561 6.36 4.49 -8.89
C GLY A 561 5.14 3.57 -8.88
N GLN A 562 4.04 4.10 -8.37
CA GLN A 562 2.72 3.46 -8.39
C GLN A 562 1.66 4.43 -8.91
N VAL A 563 0.64 3.89 -9.54
CA VAL A 563 -0.54 4.63 -9.99
C VAL A 563 -1.54 4.72 -8.84
N VAL A 564 -1.91 5.93 -8.44
CA VAL A 564 -2.96 6.19 -7.44
C VAL A 564 -4.10 6.99 -8.06
N ALA A 565 -5.33 6.60 -7.74
CA ALA A 565 -6.51 7.40 -8.04
C ALA A 565 -6.70 8.44 -6.90
N ALA A 566 -6.00 9.57 -6.98
CA ALA A 566 -6.06 10.59 -5.92
C ALA A 566 -7.45 11.26 -5.88
N PRO A 567 -8.02 11.53 -4.69
CA PRO A 567 -9.17 12.42 -4.57
C PRO A 567 -8.73 13.86 -4.84
N ASP A 568 -9.49 14.59 -5.66
CA ASP A 568 -9.34 16.05 -5.71
C ASP A 568 -9.72 16.62 -4.35
N SER A 569 -8.81 17.39 -3.75
CA SER A 569 -8.95 17.98 -2.41
C SER A 569 -10.13 18.94 -2.27
N GLN A 570 -10.85 19.23 -3.35
CA GLN A 570 -11.97 20.17 -3.39
C GLN A 570 -13.34 19.54 -3.74
N SER A 571 -13.41 18.26 -4.14
CA SER A 571 -14.71 17.66 -4.50
C SER A 571 -14.78 16.16 -4.26
N GLN A 572 -15.69 15.75 -3.37
CA GLN A 572 -16.04 14.34 -3.15
C GLN A 572 -16.79 13.68 -4.33
N SER A 573 -17.08 14.42 -5.42
CA SER A 573 -17.99 13.99 -6.48
C SER A 573 -17.39 13.92 -7.89
N VAL A 574 -16.12 14.33 -8.11
CA VAL A 574 -15.49 14.34 -9.44
C VAL A 574 -14.60 13.10 -9.62
N ALA A 575 -14.59 12.55 -10.84
CA ALA A 575 -13.82 11.37 -11.20
C ALA A 575 -12.33 11.53 -10.83
N ARG A 576 -11.77 10.51 -10.16
CA ARG A 576 -10.39 10.49 -9.65
C ARG A 576 -9.40 10.44 -10.83
N ARG A 577 -8.50 11.42 -10.93
CA ARG A 577 -7.42 11.41 -11.93
C ARG A 577 -6.28 10.47 -11.45
N PRO A 578 -5.87 9.48 -12.25
CA PRO A 578 -4.75 8.63 -11.90
C PRO A 578 -3.47 9.45 -11.97
N LYS A 579 -2.68 9.36 -10.90
CA LYS A 579 -1.36 9.99 -10.80
C LYS A 579 -0.33 8.91 -10.55
N ILE A 580 0.82 9.05 -11.17
CA ILE A 580 2.00 8.27 -10.82
C ILE A 580 2.71 9.01 -9.69
N ILE A 581 2.80 8.35 -8.53
CA ILE A 581 3.53 8.84 -7.36
C ILE A 581 4.72 7.91 -7.06
N PRO A 582 5.71 8.38 -6.30
CA PRO A 582 6.83 7.54 -5.87
C PRO A 582 6.32 6.38 -5.01
N SER A 583 6.90 5.19 -5.17
CA SER A 583 6.54 3.99 -4.40
C SER A 583 7.79 3.31 -3.86
N GLU A 584 8.61 2.74 -4.75
CA GLU A 584 9.88 2.11 -4.40
C GLU A 584 11.05 2.92 -4.97
N ARG A 585 12.26 2.67 -4.45
CA ARG A 585 13.47 3.31 -4.96
C ARG A 585 13.88 2.75 -6.33
N THR A 586 13.63 1.46 -6.54
CA THR A 586 14.02 0.74 -7.75
C THR A 586 12.91 -0.21 -8.17
N ILE A 587 12.81 -0.47 -9.48
CA ILE A 587 11.90 -1.48 -10.03
C ILE A 587 12.28 -2.84 -9.42
N ARG A 588 11.35 -3.49 -8.73
CA ARG A 588 11.60 -4.78 -8.11
C ARG A 588 11.50 -5.91 -9.12
N ILE A 589 12.52 -6.77 -9.17
CA ILE A 589 12.50 -8.02 -9.92
C ILE A 589 11.95 -9.14 -9.02
N ILE A 590 10.86 -9.78 -9.43
CA ILE A 590 10.39 -11.02 -8.78
C ILE A 590 11.06 -12.21 -9.46
N VAL A 591 11.63 -13.11 -8.67
CA VAL A 591 12.22 -14.37 -9.18
C VAL A 591 11.40 -15.55 -8.69
N LYS A 592 10.99 -16.41 -9.61
CA LYS A 592 10.30 -17.67 -9.31
C LYS A 592 11.01 -18.83 -9.97
N ASP A 593 11.27 -19.88 -9.21
CA ASP A 593 11.89 -21.10 -9.71
C ASP A 593 10.85 -22.24 -9.76
N TYR A 594 10.45 -22.58 -10.99
CA TYR A 594 9.57 -23.70 -11.33
C TYR A 594 10.35 -24.88 -11.91
N SER A 595 11.67 -24.84 -11.98
CA SER A 595 12.49 -25.94 -12.55
C SER A 595 12.34 -27.26 -11.78
N LYS A 596 11.93 -27.21 -10.52
CA LYS A 596 11.82 -28.38 -9.62
C LYS A 596 10.39 -28.84 -9.34
N ARG A 597 9.37 -28.06 -9.70
CA ARG A 597 7.94 -28.34 -9.42
C ARG A 597 7.11 -27.85 -10.60
N ALA A 598 6.22 -28.70 -11.10
CA ALA A 598 5.59 -28.54 -12.41
C ALA A 598 4.15 -27.94 -12.37
N PRO A 599 3.98 -26.62 -12.25
CA PRO A 599 2.78 -25.99 -12.79
C PRO A 599 3.04 -25.41 -14.20
N LEU A 600 4.31 -25.22 -14.59
CA LEU A 600 4.72 -24.82 -15.94
C LEU A 600 5.49 -25.96 -16.65
N PRO A 601 5.32 -26.11 -17.98
CA PRO A 601 6.07 -27.09 -18.76
C PRO A 601 7.56 -26.73 -18.88
N SER A 602 8.39 -27.71 -19.27
CA SER A 602 9.79 -27.45 -19.60
C SER A 602 9.92 -26.61 -20.88
N MET A 603 11.10 -26.02 -21.09
CA MET A 603 11.39 -25.33 -22.35
C MET A 603 11.33 -26.28 -23.56
N ALA A 604 11.73 -27.54 -23.38
CA ALA A 604 11.62 -28.57 -24.41
C ALA A 604 10.15 -28.84 -24.79
N ASP A 605 9.27 -29.00 -23.80
CA ASP A 605 7.83 -29.20 -24.03
C ASP A 605 7.19 -27.99 -24.74
N LEU A 606 7.60 -26.78 -24.33
CA LEU A 606 7.11 -25.54 -24.95
C LEU A 606 7.54 -25.44 -26.41
N LYS A 607 8.79 -25.80 -26.74
CA LYS A 607 9.31 -25.83 -28.11
C LYS A 607 8.58 -26.86 -28.97
N GLU A 608 8.40 -28.08 -28.44
CA GLU A 608 7.68 -29.16 -29.14
C GLU A 608 6.23 -28.76 -29.44
N ALA A 609 5.55 -28.10 -28.48
CA ALA A 609 4.17 -27.66 -28.64
C ALA A 609 4.01 -26.33 -29.39
N HIS A 610 5.12 -25.68 -29.80
CA HIS A 610 5.16 -24.34 -30.40
C HIS A 610 4.50 -23.25 -29.53
N PHE A 611 4.81 -23.24 -28.22
CA PHE A 611 4.46 -22.20 -27.26
C PHE A 611 2.95 -21.82 -27.23
N PRO A 612 2.02 -22.76 -27.04
CA PRO A 612 0.61 -22.45 -27.08
C PRO A 612 0.20 -21.65 -25.83
N SER A 613 -0.77 -20.73 -25.97
CA SER A 613 -1.30 -19.90 -24.88
C SER A 613 -1.64 -20.68 -23.60
N ARG A 614 -2.20 -21.89 -23.75
CA ARG A 614 -2.60 -22.77 -22.63
C ARG A 614 -1.44 -23.28 -21.77
N MET A 615 -0.21 -23.25 -22.28
CA MET A 615 1.01 -23.68 -21.59
C MET A 615 1.74 -22.52 -20.91
N LEU A 616 1.28 -21.29 -21.15
CA LEU A 616 1.82 -20.05 -20.59
C LEU A 616 0.74 -19.39 -19.72
N ASP A 617 0.46 -20.02 -18.58
CA ASP A 617 -0.55 -19.56 -17.62
C ASP A 617 -0.17 -18.21 -17.02
N GLY A 618 -0.92 -17.17 -17.38
CA GLY A 618 -0.68 -15.81 -16.93
C GLY A 618 -0.74 -15.63 -15.42
N THR A 619 -1.51 -16.46 -14.71
CA THR A 619 -1.61 -16.40 -13.24
C THR A 619 -0.34 -16.86 -12.53
N LEU A 620 0.50 -17.64 -13.21
CA LEU A 620 1.81 -18.06 -12.72
C LEU A 620 2.88 -17.06 -13.14
N LEU A 621 2.85 -16.63 -14.41
CA LEU A 621 3.85 -15.76 -15.03
C LEU A 621 3.83 -14.31 -14.50
N THR A 622 2.69 -13.85 -13.97
CA THR A 622 2.56 -12.55 -13.30
C THR A 622 1.46 -12.59 -12.24
N SER A 623 1.64 -11.89 -11.12
CA SER A 623 0.56 -11.65 -10.13
C SER A 623 -0.40 -10.54 -10.58
N LEU A 624 0.00 -9.75 -11.57
CA LEU A 624 -0.74 -8.63 -12.14
C LEU A 624 -1.32 -9.08 -13.49
N THR A 625 -2.53 -9.67 -13.48
CA THR A 625 -3.20 -10.12 -14.71
C THR A 625 -3.92 -8.94 -15.40
N GLY A 626 -4.27 -9.05 -16.68
CA GLY A 626 -4.90 -7.94 -17.41
C GLY A 626 -6.39 -7.69 -17.09
N ALA A 627 -6.90 -8.22 -15.98
CA ALA A 627 -8.21 -7.87 -15.43
C ALA A 627 -8.10 -6.65 -14.49
N PRO A 628 -9.19 -5.89 -14.23
CA PRO A 628 -9.13 -4.72 -13.36
C PRO A 628 -8.72 -5.10 -11.94
N HIS A 629 -7.45 -4.87 -11.57
CA HIS A 629 -6.93 -5.12 -10.22
C HIS A 629 -6.96 -3.86 -9.34
N CYS A 630 -6.98 -2.67 -9.95
CA CYS A 630 -6.77 -1.40 -9.22
C CYS A 630 -8.07 -0.65 -8.88
N PHE A 631 -9.01 -1.31 -8.20
CA PHE A 631 -10.09 -0.62 -7.46
C PHE A 631 -9.95 -0.75 -5.93
N GLY A 632 -8.83 -1.31 -5.47
CA GLY A 632 -8.46 -1.45 -4.05
C GLY A 632 -7.99 -0.15 -3.40
N ASP A 633 -7.70 -0.23 -2.11
CA ASP A 633 -7.10 0.85 -1.33
C ASP A 633 -5.61 0.98 -1.73
N PRO A 634 -5.12 2.14 -2.22
CA PRO A 634 -3.74 2.27 -2.70
C PRO A 634 -2.68 1.95 -1.65
N ASP A 635 -3.01 2.04 -0.36
CA ASP A 635 -2.12 1.62 0.73
C ASP A 635 -2.09 0.10 0.96
N LYS A 636 -3.04 -0.65 0.38
CA LYS A 636 -3.20 -2.10 0.55
C LYS A 636 -2.89 -2.90 -0.71
N ASP A 637 -3.25 -2.36 -1.87
CA ASP A 637 -3.07 -2.95 -3.19
C ASP A 637 -2.35 -1.93 -4.08
N PRO A 638 -1.04 -1.70 -3.88
CA PRO A 638 -0.30 -0.76 -4.73
C PRO A 638 -0.34 -1.22 -6.18
N CYS A 639 -0.54 -0.26 -7.08
CA CYS A 639 -0.65 -0.48 -8.53
C CYS A 639 0.69 -0.04 -9.16
N PRO A 640 1.76 -0.87 -9.14
CA PRO A 640 3.08 -0.48 -9.65
C PRO A 640 3.03 -0.11 -11.12
N VAL A 641 3.78 0.91 -11.52
CA VAL A 641 3.82 1.38 -12.91
C VAL A 641 4.39 0.31 -13.85
N PHE A 642 5.51 -0.28 -13.47
CA PHE A 642 6.24 -1.26 -14.26
C PHE A 642 6.69 -2.42 -13.37
N PHE A 643 6.52 -3.63 -13.89
CA PHE A 643 6.72 -4.87 -13.14
C PHE A 643 7.50 -5.88 -13.97
N ILE A 644 8.42 -6.61 -13.33
CA ILE A 644 9.26 -7.62 -13.97
C ILE A 644 9.27 -8.88 -13.11
N GLN A 645 8.99 -10.03 -13.72
CA GLN A 645 9.09 -11.36 -13.09
C GLN A 645 9.92 -12.31 -13.95
N ALA A 646 11.01 -12.83 -13.40
CA ALA A 646 11.84 -13.88 -13.97
C ALA A 646 11.33 -15.25 -13.50
N ASN A 647 10.83 -16.08 -14.43
CA ASN A 647 10.31 -17.40 -14.14
C ASN A 647 11.26 -18.47 -14.70
N PHE A 648 12.07 -19.08 -13.84
CA PHE A 648 12.92 -20.19 -14.24
C PHE A 648 12.07 -21.46 -14.37
N ILE A 649 12.20 -22.15 -15.49
CA ILE A 649 11.58 -23.45 -15.78
C ILE A 649 12.68 -24.46 -16.09
N ASP A 650 12.33 -25.74 -16.22
CA ASP A 650 13.31 -26.73 -16.67
C ASP A 650 13.83 -26.38 -18.08
N GLY A 651 15.15 -26.22 -18.21
CA GLY A 651 15.84 -25.82 -19.44
C GLY A 651 15.60 -24.39 -19.92
N GLY A 652 14.95 -23.49 -19.15
CA GLY A 652 14.58 -22.17 -19.68
C GLY A 652 14.28 -21.08 -18.66
N LEU A 653 14.11 -19.86 -19.19
CA LEU A 653 13.65 -18.67 -18.46
C LEU A 653 12.47 -18.04 -19.23
N ILE A 654 11.37 -17.76 -18.53
CA ILE A 654 10.28 -16.94 -19.05
C ILE A 654 10.32 -15.59 -18.32
N LEU A 655 10.83 -14.56 -18.99
CA LEU A 655 10.92 -13.20 -18.45
C LEU A 655 9.64 -12.43 -18.80
N THR A 656 8.86 -12.08 -17.79
CA THR A 656 7.56 -11.41 -17.97
C THR A 656 7.63 -9.96 -17.51
N PHE A 657 7.19 -9.07 -18.37
CA PHE A 657 7.03 -7.64 -18.12
C PHE A 657 5.55 -7.33 -18.00
N ALA A 658 5.18 -6.38 -17.13
CA ALA A 658 3.83 -5.84 -17.11
C ALA A 658 3.89 -4.32 -16.87
N GLY A 659 3.18 -3.56 -17.70
CA GLY A 659 3.00 -2.12 -17.55
C GLY A 659 1.55 -1.80 -17.18
N GLU A 660 1.36 -0.91 -16.20
CA GLU A 660 0.02 -0.38 -15.91
C GLU A 660 -0.43 0.48 -17.10
N HIS A 661 -1.61 0.19 -17.64
CA HIS A 661 -2.01 0.66 -18.96
C HIS A 661 -2.39 2.15 -18.99
N SER A 662 -2.65 2.78 -17.84
CA SER A 662 -2.73 4.24 -17.72
C SER A 662 -1.35 4.92 -17.70
N ALA A 663 -0.30 4.19 -17.32
CA ALA A 663 1.06 4.70 -17.33
C ALA A 663 1.77 4.46 -18.67
N MET A 664 1.41 3.44 -19.45
CA MET A 664 2.02 3.16 -20.75
C MET A 664 1.08 2.34 -21.65
N ASP A 665 1.08 2.63 -22.95
CA ASP A 665 0.47 1.73 -23.93
C ASP A 665 1.44 0.60 -24.33
N GLY A 666 1.03 -0.32 -25.20
CA GLY A 666 1.90 -1.43 -25.62
C GLY A 666 3.23 -0.98 -26.26
N GLN A 667 3.21 0.14 -27.01
CA GLN A 667 4.44 0.70 -27.60
C GLN A 667 5.32 1.34 -26.53
N GLY A 668 4.72 2.02 -25.55
CA GLY A 668 5.40 2.56 -24.38
C GLY A 668 6.04 1.49 -23.52
N LEU A 669 5.35 0.37 -23.28
CA LEU A 669 5.93 -0.82 -22.65
C LEU A 669 7.12 -1.34 -23.44
N GLY A 670 7.00 -1.42 -24.78
CA GLY A 670 8.09 -1.76 -25.68
C GLY A 670 9.33 -0.87 -25.51
N ALA A 671 9.14 0.45 -25.48
CA ALA A 671 10.19 1.43 -25.27
C ALA A 671 10.88 1.24 -23.89
N VAL A 672 10.08 1.03 -22.84
CA VAL A 672 10.61 0.74 -21.49
C VAL A 672 11.42 -0.56 -21.47
N MET A 673 10.97 -1.60 -22.17
CA MET A 673 11.71 -2.87 -22.28
C MET A 673 13.04 -2.70 -23.03
N GLN A 674 13.10 -1.86 -24.07
CA GLN A 674 14.34 -1.52 -24.76
C GLN A 674 15.32 -0.78 -23.84
N LEU A 675 14.83 0.22 -23.09
CA LEU A 675 15.64 0.94 -22.09
C LEU A 675 16.14 -0.01 -21.01
N PHE A 676 15.30 -0.95 -20.55
CA PHE A 676 15.71 -1.98 -19.60
C PHE A 676 16.79 -2.89 -20.17
N SER A 677 16.68 -3.31 -21.43
CA SER A 677 17.73 -4.10 -22.10
C SER A 677 19.07 -3.36 -22.14
N LYS A 678 19.07 -2.08 -22.54
CA LYS A 678 20.27 -1.22 -22.50
C LYS A 678 20.84 -1.11 -21.10
N ALA A 679 19.98 -0.87 -20.11
CA ALA A 679 20.38 -0.78 -18.72
C ALA A 679 21.04 -2.08 -18.23
N CYS A 680 20.48 -3.25 -18.56
CA CYS A 680 21.12 -4.53 -18.25
C CYS A 680 22.47 -4.68 -18.96
N CYS A 681 22.63 -4.17 -20.18
CA CYS A 681 23.87 -4.22 -20.96
C CYS A 681 24.94 -3.19 -20.54
N ASP A 682 24.70 -2.39 -19.50
CA ASP A 682 25.59 -1.30 -19.07
C ASP A 682 25.75 -0.19 -20.15
N GLU A 683 24.77 -0.08 -21.06
CA GLU A 683 24.75 0.95 -22.10
C GLU A 683 24.14 2.25 -21.57
N GLY A 684 24.69 3.39 -21.99
CA GLY A 684 24.15 4.70 -21.66
C GLY A 684 22.85 5.00 -22.41
N PHE A 685 22.00 5.84 -21.81
CA PHE A 685 20.80 6.38 -22.46
C PHE A 685 21.16 7.61 -23.30
N THR A 686 20.57 7.71 -24.48
CA THR A 686 20.71 8.88 -25.36
C THR A 686 19.96 10.10 -24.80
N ASP A 687 20.33 11.30 -25.24
CA ASP A 687 19.64 12.54 -24.85
C ASP A 687 18.16 12.52 -25.23
N GLU A 688 17.80 11.92 -26.37
CA GLU A 688 16.41 11.77 -26.78
C GLU A 688 15.65 10.85 -25.81
N GLU A 689 16.22 9.70 -25.45
CA GLU A 689 15.62 8.75 -24.51
C GLU A 689 15.40 9.39 -23.13
N LEU A 690 16.39 10.11 -22.61
CA LEU A 690 16.28 10.80 -21.33
C LEU A 690 15.22 11.91 -21.38
N ARG A 691 15.18 12.67 -22.47
CA ARG A 691 14.23 13.78 -22.66
C ARG A 691 12.79 13.29 -22.82
N TYR A 692 12.55 12.31 -23.68
CA TYR A 692 11.20 11.82 -23.96
C TYR A 692 10.73 10.77 -22.95
N GLY A 693 11.63 9.98 -22.37
CA GLY A 693 11.33 9.03 -21.32
C GLY A 693 10.94 9.66 -19.99
N ASN A 694 11.33 10.92 -19.75
CA ASN A 694 10.94 11.72 -18.58
C ASN A 694 10.01 12.90 -18.93
N ARG A 695 9.44 12.92 -20.14
CA ARG A 695 8.62 14.06 -20.61
C ARG A 695 7.34 14.18 -19.77
N TYR A 696 7.05 15.41 -19.33
CA TYR A 696 5.76 15.75 -18.73
C TYR A 696 4.64 15.47 -19.72
N ARG A 697 3.53 14.86 -19.28
CA ARG A 697 2.57 14.25 -20.21
C ARG A 697 1.37 15.12 -20.58
N LEU A 698 1.06 16.17 -19.80
CA LEU A 698 -0.12 17.01 -20.08
C LEU A 698 0.01 17.85 -21.36
N ASP A 699 1.23 18.13 -21.83
CA ASP A 699 1.50 19.00 -22.98
C ASP A 699 2.06 18.24 -24.20
N VAL A 700 2.03 16.90 -24.15
CA VAL A 700 2.56 16.05 -25.24
C VAL A 700 1.68 16.14 -26.49
N VAL A 701 0.36 16.21 -26.30
CA VAL A 701 -0.61 16.38 -27.39
C VAL A 701 -1.04 17.86 -27.44
N PRO A 702 -0.80 18.57 -28.56
CA PRO A 702 -1.26 19.95 -28.69
C PRO A 702 -2.78 20.04 -28.66
N VAL A 703 -3.35 20.78 -27.71
CA VAL A 703 -4.80 21.00 -27.64
C VAL A 703 -5.31 21.79 -28.85
N LEU A 704 -6.60 21.66 -29.14
CA LEU A 704 -7.33 22.54 -30.04
C LEU A 704 -7.71 23.83 -29.31
N ASP A 705 -8.17 24.84 -30.05
CA ASP A 705 -8.75 26.04 -29.47
C ASP A 705 -9.98 25.66 -28.64
N GLN A 706 -9.88 25.85 -27.32
CA GLN A 706 -10.91 25.45 -26.35
C GLN A 706 -12.20 26.27 -26.48
N GLU A 707 -12.11 27.52 -26.92
CA GLU A 707 -13.29 28.38 -27.09
C GLU A 707 -14.03 28.04 -28.39
N ALA A 708 -13.29 27.60 -29.41
CA ALA A 708 -13.87 27.25 -30.71
C ALA A 708 -14.30 25.78 -30.80
N TYR A 709 -13.69 24.87 -30.03
CA TYR A 709 -13.93 23.44 -30.13
C TYR A 709 -15.35 23.06 -29.67
N LYS A 710 -16.01 22.25 -30.49
CA LYS A 710 -17.29 21.62 -30.19
C LYS A 710 -17.14 20.12 -30.34
N LEU A 711 -17.77 19.36 -29.44
CA LEU A 711 -17.78 17.91 -29.49
C LEU A 711 -18.29 17.42 -30.86
N GLY A 712 -17.42 16.71 -31.59
CA GLY A 712 -17.71 16.23 -32.93
C GLY A 712 -17.86 14.70 -33.02
N PRO A 713 -18.16 14.18 -34.23
CA PRO A 713 -18.34 12.76 -34.49
C PRO A 713 -17.08 11.91 -34.22
N GLU A 714 -15.89 12.51 -34.22
CA GLU A 714 -14.62 11.83 -33.96
C GLU A 714 -14.54 11.20 -32.57
N LEU A 715 -15.24 11.76 -31.57
CA LEU A 715 -15.29 11.21 -30.21
C LEU A 715 -16.54 10.36 -29.94
N GLU A 716 -17.51 10.35 -30.84
CA GLU A 716 -18.79 9.64 -30.68
C GLU A 716 -18.62 8.14 -30.35
N PRO A 717 -17.67 7.39 -30.95
CA PRO A 717 -17.42 5.99 -30.60
C PRO A 717 -16.85 5.75 -29.19
N LEU A 718 -16.31 6.80 -28.54
CA LEU A 718 -15.66 6.74 -27.24
C LEU A 718 -16.59 7.16 -26.09
N LEU A 719 -17.69 7.84 -26.39
CA LEU A 719 -18.59 8.40 -25.39
C LEU A 719 -19.51 7.34 -24.79
N VAL A 720 -19.61 7.36 -23.46
CA VAL A 720 -20.66 6.67 -22.68
C VAL A 720 -21.62 7.68 -22.05
N GLU A 721 -22.86 7.25 -21.82
CA GLU A 721 -23.80 8.01 -21.00
C GLU A 721 -23.27 8.17 -19.57
N ALA A 722 -23.56 9.30 -18.93
CA ALA A 722 -23.12 9.56 -17.56
C ALA A 722 -23.84 8.62 -16.60
N VAL A 723 -23.18 7.52 -16.21
CA VAL A 723 -23.71 6.62 -15.18
C VAL A 723 -23.46 7.25 -13.81
N PRO A 724 -24.49 7.49 -12.97
CA PRO A 724 -24.26 7.95 -11.61
C PRO A 724 -23.42 6.91 -10.87
N VAL A 725 -22.45 7.38 -10.06
CA VAL A 725 -21.49 6.56 -9.30
C VAL A 725 -22.22 5.79 -8.20
N VAL A 726 -23.02 4.80 -8.58
CA VAL A 726 -23.45 3.71 -7.72
C VAL A 726 -22.40 2.63 -7.92
N ARG A 727 -21.80 2.14 -6.82
CA ARG A 727 -20.93 0.96 -6.80
C ARG A 727 -21.51 -0.10 -7.76
N MET A 728 -20.92 -0.24 -8.94
CA MET A 728 -21.24 -1.36 -9.80
C MET A 728 -20.66 -2.60 -9.13
N GLU A 729 -21.51 -3.32 -8.43
CA GLU A 729 -21.31 -4.76 -8.30
C GLU A 729 -21.28 -5.31 -9.73
N PHE A 730 -20.11 -5.74 -10.18
CA PHE A 730 -20.02 -6.53 -11.40
C PHE A 730 -20.78 -7.84 -11.14
N THR A 731 -22.08 -7.86 -11.42
CA THR A 731 -22.80 -9.11 -11.64
C THR A 731 -22.18 -9.70 -12.89
N VAL A 732 -21.20 -10.60 -12.70
CA VAL A 732 -20.60 -11.37 -13.79
C VAL A 732 -21.74 -12.16 -14.44
N PRO A 733 -22.19 -11.82 -15.65
CA PRO A 733 -23.15 -12.66 -16.36
C PRO A 733 -22.51 -14.03 -16.51
N ALA A 734 -23.29 -15.12 -16.41
CA ALA A 734 -22.78 -16.48 -16.56
C ALA A 734 -21.89 -16.56 -17.81
N ARG A 735 -20.56 -16.69 -17.61
CA ARG A 735 -19.58 -16.70 -18.70
C ARG A 735 -19.93 -17.84 -19.66
N LYS A 736 -20.31 -17.52 -20.89
CA LYS A 736 -20.22 -18.50 -21.98
C LYS A 736 -18.74 -18.91 -22.09
N SER A 737 -18.47 -20.21 -22.10
CA SER A 737 -17.11 -20.75 -22.20
C SER A 737 -16.37 -20.12 -23.38
N SER A 738 -15.32 -19.36 -23.10
CA SER A 738 -14.45 -18.73 -24.09
C SER A 738 -13.01 -19.14 -23.78
N SER A 739 -12.18 -19.28 -24.80
CA SER A 739 -10.77 -19.68 -24.65
C SER A 739 -9.84 -18.82 -25.50
N TRP A 740 -8.60 -18.67 -25.02
CA TRP A 740 -7.52 -18.02 -25.74
C TRP A 740 -6.76 -19.04 -26.59
N VAL A 741 -6.56 -18.74 -27.87
CA VAL A 741 -5.82 -19.59 -28.82
C VAL A 741 -4.87 -18.73 -29.63
N TYR A 742 -3.66 -19.25 -29.88
CA TYR A 742 -2.71 -18.64 -30.81
C TYR A 742 -2.88 -19.26 -32.20
N VAL A 743 -2.96 -18.39 -33.21
CA VAL A 743 -3.03 -18.78 -34.61
C VAL A 743 -1.78 -18.26 -35.30
N HIS A 744 -0.91 -19.18 -35.72
CA HIS A 744 0.34 -18.83 -36.37
C HIS A 744 0.15 -18.61 -37.87
N PHE A 745 0.60 -17.48 -38.38
CA PHE A 745 0.61 -17.16 -39.81
C PHE A 745 2.06 -17.13 -40.31
N PRO A 746 2.52 -18.15 -41.06
CA PRO A 746 3.86 -18.15 -41.64
C PRO A 746 4.10 -16.92 -42.53
N SER A 747 5.34 -16.46 -42.60
CA SER A 747 5.74 -15.30 -43.44
C SER A 747 5.32 -15.47 -44.91
N SER A 748 5.43 -16.68 -45.46
CA SER A 748 4.97 -17.02 -46.82
C SER A 748 3.45 -16.82 -46.98
N SER A 749 2.66 -17.27 -46.01
CA SER A 749 1.20 -17.08 -46.00
C SER A 749 0.81 -15.61 -45.89
N LEU A 750 1.50 -14.82 -45.06
CA LEU A 750 1.26 -13.37 -44.95
C LEU A 750 1.60 -12.62 -46.25
N LYS A 751 2.71 -12.97 -46.90
CA LYS A 751 3.09 -12.43 -48.22
C LYS A 751 2.04 -12.75 -49.28
N LYS A 752 1.58 -14.01 -49.32
CA LYS A 752 0.52 -14.45 -50.24
C LYS A 752 -0.80 -13.73 -49.95
N LEU A 753 -1.19 -13.62 -48.68
CA LEU A 753 -2.39 -12.90 -48.26
C LEU A 753 -2.35 -11.44 -48.69
N LYS A 754 -1.24 -10.74 -48.45
CA LYS A 754 -1.07 -9.35 -48.88
C LYS A 754 -1.17 -9.22 -50.39
N SER A 755 -0.53 -10.11 -51.15
CA SER A 755 -0.59 -10.11 -52.62
C SER A 755 -2.02 -10.30 -53.13
N MET A 756 -2.74 -11.33 -52.65
CA MET A 756 -4.14 -11.59 -53.01
C MET A 756 -5.07 -10.42 -52.64
N THR A 757 -4.84 -9.82 -51.47
CA THR A 757 -5.62 -8.66 -51.01
C THR A 757 -5.36 -7.45 -51.91
N SER A 758 -4.11 -7.23 -52.31
CA SER A 758 -3.70 -6.09 -53.15
C SER A 758 -4.29 -6.13 -54.56
N ALA A 759 -4.70 -7.31 -55.04
CA ALA A 759 -5.34 -7.47 -56.35
C ALA A 759 -6.77 -6.88 -56.44
N SER A 760 -7.37 -6.48 -55.31
CA SER A 760 -8.78 -6.01 -55.26
C SER A 760 -8.95 -4.73 -54.43
N LEU A 761 -7.95 -3.85 -54.43
CA LEU A 761 -8.00 -2.57 -53.72
C LEU A 761 -8.99 -1.60 -54.36
N THR A 762 -9.56 -0.73 -53.53
CA THR A 762 -10.52 0.29 -53.98
C THR A 762 -10.23 1.61 -53.27
N GLY A 763 -9.94 2.67 -54.03
CA GLY A 763 -9.78 4.02 -53.46
C GLY A 763 -8.55 4.22 -52.56
N VAL A 764 -7.56 3.31 -52.60
CA VAL A 764 -6.25 3.47 -51.96
C VAL A 764 -5.14 2.97 -52.88
N PRO A 765 -3.95 3.61 -52.86
CA PRO A 765 -2.83 3.21 -53.72
C PRO A 765 -2.10 1.96 -53.21
N TYR A 766 -2.16 1.66 -51.91
CA TYR A 766 -1.49 0.51 -51.32
C TYR A 766 -2.15 0.07 -50.01
N ILE A 767 -1.77 -1.13 -49.57
CA ILE A 767 -2.02 -1.63 -48.22
C ILE A 767 -0.76 -2.23 -47.60
N THR A 768 -0.76 -2.36 -46.28
CA THR A 768 0.27 -3.07 -45.52
C THR A 768 -0.14 -4.51 -45.25
N SER A 769 0.82 -5.35 -44.81
CA SER A 769 0.50 -6.70 -44.33
C SER A 769 -0.47 -6.68 -43.15
N ASN A 770 -0.39 -5.63 -42.32
CA ASN A 770 -1.29 -5.41 -41.19
C ASN A 770 -2.74 -5.20 -41.68
N ASP A 771 -2.97 -4.38 -42.70
CA ASP A 771 -4.34 -4.19 -43.23
C ASP A 771 -4.90 -5.48 -43.84
N ALA A 772 -4.05 -6.24 -44.56
CA ALA A 772 -4.44 -7.52 -45.14
C ALA A 772 -4.87 -8.53 -44.08
N ILE A 773 -4.09 -8.70 -43.01
CA ILE A 773 -4.43 -9.65 -41.95
C ILE A 773 -5.62 -9.17 -41.10
N SER A 774 -5.73 -7.87 -40.81
CA SER A 774 -6.90 -7.30 -40.11
C SER A 774 -8.18 -7.52 -40.91
N ALA A 775 -8.16 -7.26 -42.22
CA ALA A 775 -9.30 -7.51 -43.10
C ALA A 775 -9.66 -9.00 -43.17
N PHE A 776 -8.64 -9.87 -43.22
CA PHE A 776 -8.85 -11.31 -43.25
C PHE A 776 -9.49 -11.83 -41.97
N ILE A 777 -8.99 -11.41 -40.80
CA ILE A 777 -9.56 -11.75 -39.50
C ILE A 777 -10.99 -11.22 -39.40
N TRP A 778 -11.23 -9.97 -39.79
CA TRP A 778 -12.58 -9.40 -39.76
C TRP A 778 -13.55 -10.20 -40.60
N LYS A 779 -13.17 -10.54 -41.83
CA LYS A 779 -13.99 -11.35 -42.74
C LYS A 779 -14.24 -12.77 -42.20
N ALA A 780 -13.19 -13.44 -41.73
CA ALA A 780 -13.28 -14.82 -41.24
C ALA A 780 -14.14 -14.93 -39.98
N VAL A 781 -13.94 -14.05 -39.00
CA VAL A 781 -14.72 -14.02 -37.75
C VAL A 781 -16.17 -13.62 -38.03
N SER A 782 -16.38 -12.60 -38.88
CA SER A 782 -17.74 -12.15 -39.22
C SER A 782 -18.53 -13.23 -39.94
N ARG A 783 -17.90 -14.00 -40.83
CA ARG A 783 -18.54 -15.14 -41.51
C ARG A 783 -19.12 -16.13 -40.50
N VAL A 784 -18.34 -16.55 -39.49
CA VAL A 784 -18.81 -17.50 -38.46
C VAL A 784 -19.87 -16.88 -37.55
N ARG A 785 -19.75 -15.59 -37.22
CA ARG A 785 -20.72 -14.91 -36.35
C ARG A 785 -22.04 -14.60 -37.05
N SER A 786 -22.04 -14.45 -38.37
CA SER A 786 -23.25 -14.15 -39.16
C SER A 786 -24.35 -15.19 -38.99
N GLU A 787 -24.00 -16.46 -38.78
CA GLU A 787 -24.95 -17.55 -38.51
C GLU A 787 -25.78 -17.35 -37.23
N ARG A 788 -25.25 -16.58 -36.27
CA ARG A 788 -25.90 -16.26 -35.00
C ARG A 788 -26.55 -14.89 -34.99
N ALA A 789 -26.12 -14.00 -35.89
CA ALA A 789 -26.68 -12.66 -36.07
C ALA A 789 -27.92 -12.75 -36.98
N GLN A 790 -29.02 -13.30 -36.45
CA GLN A 790 -30.26 -13.58 -37.20
C GLN A 790 -31.11 -12.33 -37.52
N THR A 791 -30.57 -11.11 -37.35
CA THR A 791 -31.29 -9.87 -37.58
C THR A 791 -30.95 -9.30 -38.97
N PRO A 792 -31.95 -9.06 -39.85
CA PRO A 792 -31.73 -8.37 -41.12
C PRO A 792 -31.03 -7.02 -40.91
N GLY A 793 -29.99 -6.76 -41.69
CA GLY A 793 -29.20 -5.52 -41.57
C GLY A 793 -28.20 -5.49 -40.41
N ALA A 794 -27.95 -6.61 -39.73
CA ALA A 794 -26.94 -6.67 -38.68
C ALA A 794 -25.54 -6.23 -39.18
N THR A 795 -24.88 -5.43 -38.38
CA THR A 795 -23.55 -4.87 -38.65
C THR A 795 -22.49 -5.41 -37.69
N SER A 796 -21.24 -5.43 -38.16
CA SER A 796 -20.06 -5.67 -37.35
C SER A 796 -19.12 -4.46 -37.48
N THR A 797 -18.55 -4.05 -36.35
CA THR A 797 -17.56 -2.98 -36.25
C THR A 797 -16.18 -3.57 -35.97
N PHE A 798 -15.19 -3.15 -36.74
CA PHE A 798 -13.78 -3.41 -36.50
C PHE A 798 -13.13 -2.18 -35.87
N ALA A 799 -12.82 -2.28 -34.58
CA ALA A 799 -12.13 -1.25 -33.84
C ALA A 799 -10.64 -1.60 -33.73
N ARG A 800 -9.78 -0.79 -34.34
CA ARG A 800 -8.35 -1.04 -34.47
C ARG A 800 -7.55 0.00 -33.70
N ALA A 801 -6.73 -0.44 -32.75
CA ALA A 801 -5.80 0.41 -32.03
C ALA A 801 -4.71 0.97 -32.98
N VAL A 802 -4.38 2.25 -32.80
CA VAL A 802 -3.42 3.00 -33.63
C VAL A 802 -2.43 3.73 -32.73
N ASP A 803 -1.15 3.57 -33.00
CA ASP A 803 -0.08 4.35 -32.40
C ASP A 803 -0.06 5.76 -32.99
N VAL A 804 -0.34 6.77 -32.17
CA VAL A 804 -0.49 8.17 -32.61
C VAL A 804 0.86 8.89 -32.67
N ARG A 805 1.91 8.35 -32.05
CA ARG A 805 3.25 8.99 -31.99
C ARG A 805 3.75 9.47 -33.36
N PRO A 806 3.72 8.66 -34.44
CA PRO A 806 4.22 9.10 -35.75
C PRO A 806 3.39 10.24 -36.36
N HIS A 807 2.10 10.32 -36.02
CA HIS A 807 1.18 11.34 -36.54
C HIS A 807 1.31 12.70 -35.82
N LEU A 808 1.97 12.73 -34.66
CA LEU A 808 2.26 13.94 -33.89
C LEU A 808 3.75 14.27 -33.84
N SER A 809 4.58 13.58 -34.65
CA SER A 809 6.05 13.72 -34.64
C SER A 809 6.67 13.49 -33.27
N ILE A 810 6.10 12.57 -32.50
CA ILE A 810 6.62 12.14 -31.19
C ILE A 810 7.48 10.89 -31.43
N PRO A 811 8.70 10.82 -30.88
CA PRO A 811 9.58 9.68 -31.11
C PRO A 811 9.07 8.42 -30.40
N PRO A 812 9.48 7.22 -30.87
CA PRO A 812 9.12 5.95 -30.25
C PRO A 812 9.66 5.80 -28.83
N SER A 813 10.67 6.58 -28.43
CA SER A 813 11.23 6.64 -27.08
C SER A 813 10.26 7.21 -26.03
N TYR A 814 9.12 7.80 -26.43
CA TYR A 814 8.09 8.26 -25.49
C TYR A 814 7.28 7.09 -24.89
N PRO A 815 7.35 6.87 -23.56
CA PRO A 815 6.82 5.67 -22.91
C PRO A 815 5.37 5.81 -22.43
N GLY A 816 4.78 7.02 -22.49
CA GLY A 816 3.42 7.27 -22.01
C GLY A 816 2.33 6.72 -22.93
N VAL A 817 1.06 7.01 -22.63
CA VAL A 817 -0.07 6.52 -23.43
C VAL A 817 -0.33 7.45 -24.62
N LEU A 818 -0.18 6.93 -25.84
CA LEU A 818 -0.50 7.63 -27.10
C LEU A 818 -1.12 6.67 -28.12
N SER A 819 -2.13 5.94 -27.68
CA SER A 819 -2.96 5.10 -28.54
C SER A 819 -4.33 5.73 -28.78
N SER A 820 -4.82 5.62 -30.02
CA SER A 820 -6.21 5.92 -30.39
C SER A 820 -6.84 4.68 -31.05
N HIS A 821 -8.09 4.79 -31.50
CA HIS A 821 -8.78 3.73 -32.21
C HIS A 821 -9.45 4.25 -33.48
N THR A 822 -9.38 3.47 -34.54
CA THR A 822 -10.18 3.65 -35.74
C THR A 822 -11.33 2.67 -35.73
N TYR A 823 -12.51 3.11 -36.18
CA TYR A 823 -13.74 2.32 -36.16
C TYR A 823 -14.26 2.18 -37.59
N SER A 824 -14.44 0.96 -38.06
CA SER A 824 -15.01 0.67 -39.38
C SER A 824 -16.20 -0.26 -39.23
N THR A 825 -17.39 0.18 -39.64
CA THR A 825 -18.63 -0.59 -39.50
C THR A 825 -19.17 -0.96 -40.87
N LEU A 826 -19.50 -2.24 -41.06
CA LEU A 826 -20.12 -2.76 -42.27
C LEU A 826 -21.21 -3.77 -41.93
N SER A 827 -22.14 -4.01 -42.86
CA SER A 827 -23.11 -5.10 -42.72
C SER A 827 -22.40 -6.46 -42.83
N PHE A 828 -22.92 -7.49 -42.16
CA PHE A 828 -22.39 -8.86 -42.33
C PHE A 828 -22.43 -9.30 -43.81
N THR A 829 -23.45 -8.87 -44.55
CA THR A 829 -23.59 -9.11 -45.99
C THR A 829 -22.44 -8.49 -46.79
N ASP A 830 -22.08 -7.24 -46.51
CA ASP A 830 -20.97 -6.58 -47.20
C ASP A 830 -19.63 -7.21 -46.84
N ILE A 831 -19.40 -7.51 -45.55
CA ILE A 831 -18.15 -8.16 -45.11
C ILE A 831 -17.97 -9.51 -45.81
N SER A 832 -19.04 -10.28 -45.97
CA SER A 832 -19.01 -11.59 -46.63
C SER A 832 -18.81 -11.46 -48.15
N SER A 833 -19.61 -10.62 -48.81
CA SER A 833 -19.68 -10.52 -50.27
C SER A 833 -18.53 -9.74 -50.90
N LYS A 834 -18.01 -8.69 -50.24
CA LYS A 834 -16.98 -7.82 -50.84
C LYS A 834 -15.61 -8.50 -50.88
N PRO A 835 -14.76 -8.21 -51.90
CA PRO A 835 -13.40 -8.72 -51.96
C PRO A 835 -12.56 -8.30 -50.74
N LEU A 836 -11.53 -9.09 -50.43
CA LEU A 836 -10.67 -8.81 -49.27
C LEU A 836 -9.93 -7.47 -49.40
N GLY A 837 -9.53 -7.09 -50.61
CA GLY A 837 -8.90 -5.80 -50.89
C GLY A 837 -9.79 -4.60 -50.61
N HIS A 838 -11.10 -4.73 -50.81
CA HIS A 838 -12.06 -3.69 -50.48
C HIS A 838 -12.11 -3.45 -48.96
N LEU A 839 -12.22 -4.52 -48.17
CA LEU A 839 -12.20 -4.43 -46.71
C LEU A 839 -10.88 -3.84 -46.20
N ALA A 840 -9.75 -4.29 -46.73
CA ALA A 840 -8.43 -3.75 -46.38
C ALA A 840 -8.28 -2.27 -46.77
N SER A 841 -8.91 -1.84 -47.87
CA SER A 841 -8.91 -0.45 -48.30
C SER A 841 -9.66 0.44 -47.31
N ILE A 842 -10.81 -0.01 -46.80
CA ILE A 842 -11.58 0.71 -45.76
C ILE A 842 -10.74 0.87 -44.50
N LEU A 843 -10.11 -0.21 -44.03
CA LEU A 843 -9.24 -0.16 -42.84
C LEU A 843 -8.01 0.74 -43.03
N ARG A 844 -7.53 0.89 -44.27
CA ARG A 844 -6.42 1.78 -44.62
C ARG A 844 -6.87 3.23 -44.70
N GLN A 845 -8.04 3.51 -45.28
CA GLN A 845 -8.62 4.86 -45.35
C GLN A 845 -8.88 5.43 -43.97
N ALA A 846 -9.31 4.60 -43.01
CA ALA A 846 -9.52 5.01 -41.63
C ALA A 846 -8.23 5.48 -40.93
N LEU A 847 -7.04 5.16 -41.45
CA LEU A 847 -5.74 5.63 -40.96
C LEU A 847 -5.29 6.95 -41.63
N ASN A 848 -6.24 7.80 -42.01
CA ASN A 848 -5.96 9.10 -42.62
C ASN A 848 -5.00 9.92 -41.72
N PRO A 849 -3.89 10.42 -42.27
CA PRO A 849 -2.90 11.17 -41.50
C PRO A 849 -3.42 12.45 -40.86
N GLU A 850 -4.53 13.02 -41.33
CA GLU A 850 -5.17 14.20 -40.73
C GLU A 850 -6.15 13.82 -39.61
N ASP A 851 -6.94 12.76 -39.80
CA ASP A 851 -8.01 12.38 -38.88
C ASP A 851 -7.48 11.79 -37.57
N VAL A 852 -6.43 10.97 -37.62
CA VAL A 852 -5.84 10.32 -36.44
C VAL A 852 -5.31 11.34 -35.42
N PRO A 853 -4.42 12.29 -35.78
CA PRO A 853 -3.96 13.31 -34.85
C PRO A 853 -5.09 14.26 -34.46
N TYR A 854 -6.01 14.62 -35.37
CA TYR A 854 -7.17 15.45 -35.02
C TYR A 854 -8.05 14.81 -33.95
N THR A 855 -8.34 13.51 -34.07
CA THR A 855 -9.12 12.75 -33.07
C THR A 855 -8.44 12.76 -31.71
N MET A 856 -7.13 12.53 -31.66
CA MET A 856 -6.37 12.56 -30.40
C MET A 856 -6.35 13.95 -29.78
N ARG A 857 -6.14 15.01 -30.58
CA ARG A 857 -6.19 16.40 -30.10
C ARG A 857 -7.58 16.76 -29.59
N SER A 858 -8.63 16.32 -30.28
CA SER A 858 -10.03 16.49 -29.87
C SER A 858 -10.31 15.81 -28.55
N LEU A 859 -9.81 14.58 -28.36
CA LEU A 859 -9.94 13.82 -27.11
C LEU A 859 -9.31 14.55 -25.92
N VAL A 860 -8.05 14.96 -26.06
CA VAL A 860 -7.32 15.69 -25.00
C VAL A 860 -7.97 17.05 -24.73
N THR A 861 -8.41 17.76 -25.77
CA THR A 861 -9.14 19.03 -25.62
C THR A 861 -10.45 18.83 -24.85
N TYR A 862 -11.26 17.85 -25.23
CA TYR A 862 -12.53 17.54 -24.58
C TYR A 862 -12.37 17.16 -23.10
N ILE A 863 -11.34 16.37 -22.77
CA ILE A 863 -10.99 16.04 -21.38
C ILE A 863 -10.55 17.30 -20.61
N GLY A 864 -9.83 18.22 -21.28
CA GLY A 864 -9.36 19.47 -20.70
C GLY A 864 -10.46 20.50 -20.42
N LEU A 865 -11.58 20.46 -21.14
CA LEU A 865 -12.69 21.41 -20.96
C LEU A 865 -13.41 21.26 -19.61
N ASP A 866 -13.61 20.03 -19.14
CA ASP A 866 -14.27 19.74 -17.87
C ASP A 866 -13.70 18.43 -17.28
N PRO A 867 -13.18 18.43 -16.03
CA PRO A 867 -12.67 17.22 -15.39
C PRO A 867 -13.64 16.04 -15.37
N SER A 868 -14.95 16.28 -15.33
CA SER A 868 -15.98 15.23 -15.37
C SER A 868 -16.07 14.50 -16.71
N ASN A 869 -15.63 15.12 -17.82
CA ASN A 869 -15.62 14.51 -19.15
C ASN A 869 -14.77 13.24 -19.21
N MET A 870 -13.74 13.13 -18.37
CA MET A 870 -12.92 11.92 -18.26
C MET A 870 -13.77 10.67 -18.01
N SER A 871 -14.76 10.76 -17.12
CA SER A 871 -15.66 9.64 -16.77
C SER A 871 -16.55 9.16 -17.92
N ARG A 872 -16.69 9.98 -18.96
CA ARG A 872 -17.55 9.74 -20.12
C ARG A 872 -16.81 9.08 -21.29
N ILE A 873 -15.50 8.83 -21.16
CA ILE A 873 -14.67 8.27 -22.23
C ILE A 873 -14.29 6.82 -21.90
N ARG A 874 -14.55 5.91 -22.84
CA ARG A 874 -14.14 4.50 -22.80
C ARG A 874 -13.74 4.03 -24.20
N TYR A 875 -12.58 3.36 -24.32
CA TYR A 875 -12.26 2.68 -25.57
C TYR A 875 -13.24 1.54 -25.81
N GLY A 876 -13.83 1.52 -27.01
CA GLY A 876 -14.81 0.50 -27.38
C GLY A 876 -16.17 0.65 -26.68
N ALA A 877 -16.51 1.86 -26.19
CA ALA A 877 -17.76 2.17 -25.51
C ALA A 877 -19.02 1.61 -26.22
N LYS A 878 -19.03 1.68 -27.56
CA LYS A 878 -20.17 1.26 -28.40
C LYS A 878 -20.01 -0.12 -29.06
N LEU A 879 -19.00 -0.90 -28.66
CA LEU A 879 -18.76 -2.23 -29.24
C LEU A 879 -19.60 -3.31 -28.57
N ASP A 880 -20.28 -4.11 -29.36
CA ASP A 880 -20.87 -5.38 -28.94
C ASP A 880 -19.93 -6.53 -29.34
N LEU A 881 -19.12 -7.00 -28.39
CA LEU A 881 -18.11 -8.04 -28.64
C LEU A 881 -18.69 -9.42 -29.03
N SER A 882 -20.01 -9.60 -28.99
CA SER A 882 -20.65 -10.79 -29.58
C SER A 882 -20.55 -10.81 -31.11
N LYS A 883 -20.46 -9.62 -31.73
CA LYS A 883 -20.42 -9.40 -33.18
C LYS A 883 -19.23 -8.57 -33.67
N ASP A 884 -18.76 -7.63 -32.85
CA ASP A 884 -17.69 -6.67 -33.16
C ASP A 884 -16.31 -7.21 -32.77
N ILE A 885 -15.25 -6.59 -33.30
CA ILE A 885 -13.86 -6.97 -33.06
C ILE A 885 -13.10 -5.78 -32.49
N PHE A 886 -12.46 -5.97 -31.35
CA PHE A 886 -11.51 -5.03 -30.77
C PHE A 886 -10.09 -5.57 -30.98
N PHE A 887 -9.30 -4.88 -31.78
CA PHE A 887 -8.05 -5.39 -32.34
C PHE A 887 -6.87 -4.48 -32.03
N SER A 888 -5.83 -5.05 -31.43
CA SER A 888 -4.55 -4.38 -31.18
C SER A 888 -3.42 -5.19 -31.80
N LEU A 889 -2.49 -4.52 -32.48
CA LEU A 889 -1.36 -5.18 -33.14
C LEU A 889 -0.04 -4.73 -32.53
N TRP A 890 0.75 -5.70 -32.05
CA TRP A 890 2.02 -5.46 -31.33
C TRP A 890 3.27 -5.78 -32.15
N THR A 891 3.17 -5.98 -33.46
CA THR A 891 4.30 -6.41 -34.31
C THR A 891 5.46 -5.41 -34.42
N LYS A 892 5.26 -4.16 -33.95
CA LYS A 892 6.29 -3.13 -33.94
C LYS A 892 7.08 -3.09 -32.63
N ILE A 893 6.67 -3.84 -31.62
CA ILE A 893 7.44 -3.99 -30.39
C ILE A 893 8.58 -4.98 -30.71
N PRO A 894 9.86 -4.57 -30.61
CA PRO A 894 10.99 -5.38 -31.06
C PRO A 894 11.40 -6.43 -30.02
N CYS A 895 10.44 -7.23 -29.53
CA CYS A 895 10.66 -8.16 -28.43
C CYS A 895 11.78 -9.17 -28.72
N TYR A 896 11.84 -9.69 -29.95
CA TYR A 896 12.84 -10.68 -30.37
C TYR A 896 14.28 -10.12 -30.43
N ASP A 897 14.46 -8.80 -30.42
CA ASP A 897 15.78 -8.17 -30.42
C ASP A 897 16.32 -7.96 -28.98
N LEU A 898 15.51 -8.21 -27.95
CA LEU A 898 15.85 -7.93 -26.55
C LEU A 898 16.53 -9.12 -25.88
N HIS A 899 17.86 -9.03 -25.71
CA HIS A 899 18.68 -10.07 -25.06
C HIS A 899 19.08 -9.74 -23.60
N PHE A 900 18.86 -8.48 -23.15
CA PHE A 900 19.11 -8.00 -21.78
C PHE A 900 20.51 -8.33 -21.20
N GLY A 901 21.51 -8.54 -22.07
CA GLY A 901 22.87 -8.91 -21.66
C GLY A 901 22.98 -10.18 -20.79
N LEU A 902 22.01 -11.10 -20.87
CA LEU A 902 21.93 -12.26 -19.97
C LEU A 902 22.83 -13.44 -20.38
N GLY A 903 23.44 -13.38 -21.57
CA GLY A 903 24.19 -14.49 -22.14
C GLY A 903 23.33 -15.66 -22.65
N LEU A 904 22.02 -15.44 -22.81
CA LEU A 904 21.05 -16.46 -23.26
C LEU A 904 20.72 -16.35 -24.77
N GLY A 905 21.26 -15.34 -25.46
CA GLY A 905 20.87 -15.02 -26.84
C GLY A 905 19.54 -14.27 -26.91
N HIS A 906 18.81 -14.48 -28.01
CA HIS A 906 17.52 -13.86 -28.28
C HIS A 906 16.36 -14.72 -27.77
N PRO A 907 15.17 -14.12 -27.52
CA PRO A 907 13.98 -14.90 -27.17
C PRO A 907 13.61 -15.93 -28.23
N GLU A 908 13.27 -17.14 -27.80
CA GLU A 908 12.71 -18.22 -28.61
C GLU A 908 11.24 -17.93 -28.99
N ALA A 909 10.50 -17.34 -28.06
CA ALA A 909 9.10 -17.00 -28.25
C ALA A 909 8.69 -15.77 -27.44
N VAL A 910 7.63 -15.11 -27.91
CA VAL A 910 7.02 -13.94 -27.27
C VAL A 910 5.53 -14.20 -27.12
N SER A 911 5.00 -13.97 -25.92
CA SER A 911 3.61 -14.27 -25.57
C SER A 911 2.99 -13.07 -24.84
N PRO A 912 1.82 -12.55 -25.26
CA PRO A 912 1.14 -11.42 -24.61
C PRO A 912 0.52 -11.73 -23.23
N GLY A 913 0.85 -12.87 -22.60
CA GLY A 913 0.23 -13.35 -21.36
C GLY A 913 -1.23 -13.77 -21.54
N SER A 914 -1.66 -14.87 -20.90
CA SER A 914 -3.09 -15.23 -20.85
C SER A 914 -3.80 -14.43 -19.74
N LEU A 915 -5.01 -13.92 -20.02
CA LEU A 915 -5.84 -13.18 -19.05
C LEU A 915 -6.47 -14.07 -17.97
#